data_AF-A0A9X4RTW9-F1
#
_entry.id   AF-A0A9X4RTW9-F1
#
_cell.length_a   1.000
_cell.length_b   1.000
_cell.length_c   1.000
_cell.angle_alpha   90.00
_cell.angle_beta   90.00
_cell.angle_gamma   90.00
#
_symmetry.space_group_name_H-M   'P 1'
#
loop_
_entity.id
_entity.type
_entity.pdbx_description
1 polymer ?
#
loop_
_entity_poly.entity_id
_entity_poly.type
_entity_poly.pdbx_seq_one_letter_code
_entity_poly.pdbx_strand_id
1 'polypeptide(L)'
;NTATLAGEKAAAKEELKAAAADAKAAIDANANLTAEEKAVAKAAVDAELAKANDAIDAAKTADAVAAATLAGEKELAKAEVKAAAADAKAAIDAHPNLTAEEKAAAKAAVDAELAKANAAIDAATTADAVAAAKLEGEKAVAKEELKAAAADAKAAIDANANLTAEEKVALKAAVDAELAKATAAVDAGTTAAAVDAATLLGEQAVAKEELKAAAADAKVAIDANANLTAEEKQAAKDAVDAELAKSTDAIDNAKTTEEVESVTLAGEKAFAKEEIKAAADDAKKAIDATPNLSDAEKAAAKAAVDASAAEANKAIDGSTSSTEVQATKDKGNGAIAENVLDAAKQGAKNKVVEEAEKAKAAIDANPNLTAEEKAAAKAEIDKAVEEAIISINGAGTHHALGEIKLPLSALIKPVVTVTPVLDPNNLTEEEIARIKALLEENNTFPEGTEIIVSKDASVSIKYPDGTIDLVLPAEIVKQADTTAPAITDDAKGNIVVAPTKEAVEFVVTYVDNNGKAQLVVVTKGADGKWTTTAKAVIVDPVTGQVIIPGSAIKPGTVVTAYSKDMAGNVSDLNSAEVEAVDANNPAAGVKVKSVTSTSNANKSTKKAKQLPNTGEKATSATSLGLAVLGMGLALFAAKRKKDEEEA
;
A
#
# COMPACT_ATOMS: atom_id res chain seq x y z
N ASN A 1 -20.35 44.54 -86.93
CA ASN A 1 -21.02 43.67 -85.94
C ASN A 1 -20.59 42.20 -86.01
N THR A 2 -20.49 41.54 -87.17
CA THR A 2 -19.97 40.14 -87.18
C THR A 2 -18.48 40.04 -86.82
N ALA A 3 -17.66 40.96 -87.34
CA ALA A 3 -16.23 41.02 -87.01
C ALA A 3 -15.93 41.44 -85.55
N THR A 4 -16.87 42.10 -84.87
CA THR A 4 -16.72 42.49 -83.45
C THR A 4 -17.12 41.34 -82.53
N LEU A 5 -18.26 40.68 -82.79
CA LEU A 5 -18.73 39.53 -81.99
C LEU A 5 -17.74 38.36 -81.98
N ALA A 6 -17.04 38.10 -83.09
CA ALA A 6 -16.00 37.07 -83.13
C ALA A 6 -14.79 37.41 -82.23
N GLY A 7 -14.44 38.70 -82.12
CA GLY A 7 -13.40 39.19 -81.22
C GLY A 7 -13.83 39.16 -79.75
N GLU A 8 -15.08 39.57 -79.47
CA GLU A 8 -15.69 39.48 -78.12
C GLU A 8 -15.67 38.04 -77.60
N LYS A 9 -16.06 37.05 -78.43
CA LYS A 9 -15.96 35.63 -78.09
C LYS A 9 -14.52 35.20 -77.82
N ALA A 10 -13.56 35.60 -78.65
CA ALA A 10 -12.16 35.23 -78.46
C ALA A 10 -11.60 35.77 -77.14
N ALA A 11 -11.94 37.01 -76.76
CA ALA A 11 -11.54 37.61 -75.49
C ALA A 11 -12.14 36.84 -74.30
N ALA A 12 -13.45 36.59 -74.32
CA ALA A 12 -14.16 35.85 -73.27
C ALA A 12 -13.58 34.43 -73.02
N LYS A 13 -13.12 33.75 -74.07
CA LYS A 13 -12.48 32.43 -73.94
C LYS A 13 -11.10 32.49 -73.30
N GLU A 14 -10.30 33.51 -73.57
CA GLU A 14 -9.00 33.70 -72.91
C GLU A 14 -9.16 34.16 -71.45
N GLU A 15 -10.20 34.94 -71.14
CA GLU A 15 -10.60 35.33 -69.77
C GLU A 15 -10.96 34.09 -68.91
N LEU A 16 -11.87 33.24 -69.40
CA LEU A 16 -12.21 31.96 -68.74
C LEU A 16 -11.02 31.02 -68.61
N LYS A 17 -10.11 31.00 -69.59
CA LYS A 17 -8.90 30.17 -69.57
C LYS A 17 -7.89 30.67 -68.53
N ALA A 18 -7.82 31.98 -68.29
CA ALA A 18 -7.05 32.54 -67.18
C ALA A 18 -7.67 32.13 -65.84
N ALA A 19 -8.98 32.35 -65.64
CA ALA A 19 -9.69 31.93 -64.43
C ALA A 19 -9.56 30.42 -64.16
N ALA A 20 -9.63 29.58 -65.20
CA ALA A 20 -9.44 28.15 -65.11
C ALA A 20 -7.97 27.70 -64.92
N ALA A 21 -6.99 28.58 -65.14
CA ALA A 21 -5.59 28.35 -64.81
C ALA A 21 -5.32 28.72 -63.34
N ASP A 22 -5.85 29.86 -62.89
CA ASP A 22 -5.79 30.31 -61.50
C ASP A 22 -6.44 29.28 -60.56
N ALA A 23 -7.63 28.78 -60.91
CA ALA A 23 -8.30 27.73 -60.15
C ALA A 23 -7.49 26.43 -60.04
N LYS A 24 -6.76 26.04 -61.10
CA LYS A 24 -5.86 24.86 -61.04
C LYS A 24 -4.63 25.13 -60.19
N ALA A 25 -4.13 26.37 -60.15
CA ALA A 25 -2.99 26.76 -59.33
C ALA A 25 -3.35 26.80 -57.83
N ALA A 26 -4.57 27.22 -57.47
CA ALA A 26 -5.10 27.08 -56.11
C ALA A 26 -5.26 25.61 -55.72
N ILE A 27 -5.88 24.78 -56.56
CA ILE A 27 -5.98 23.32 -56.34
C ILE A 27 -4.60 22.66 -56.17
N ASP A 28 -3.55 23.19 -56.80
CA ASP A 28 -2.17 22.71 -56.57
C ASP A 28 -1.60 23.11 -55.21
N ALA A 29 -2.01 24.27 -54.66
CA ALA A 29 -1.56 24.81 -53.38
C ALA A 29 -2.16 24.07 -52.17
N ASN A 30 -3.45 23.68 -52.23
CA ASN A 30 -4.15 22.83 -51.25
C ASN A 30 -3.23 21.74 -50.67
N ALA A 31 -2.89 21.80 -49.39
CA ALA A 31 -1.77 21.02 -48.84
C ALA A 31 -2.12 19.56 -48.55
N ASN A 32 -3.39 19.30 -48.23
CA ASN A 32 -3.89 18.06 -47.65
C ASN A 32 -4.56 17.14 -48.69
N LEU A 33 -4.88 17.64 -49.89
CA LEU A 33 -5.37 16.83 -51.02
C LEU A 33 -4.26 15.96 -51.66
N THR A 34 -4.59 14.69 -51.89
CA THR A 34 -3.73 13.77 -52.66
C THR A 34 -3.56 14.18 -54.13
N ALA A 35 -2.54 13.64 -54.80
CA ALA A 35 -2.31 13.90 -56.22
C ALA A 35 -3.51 13.47 -57.10
N GLU A 36 -4.16 12.37 -56.73
CA GLU A 36 -5.37 11.85 -57.36
C GLU A 36 -6.57 12.80 -57.17
N GLU A 37 -6.78 13.32 -55.95
CA GLU A 37 -7.87 14.27 -55.67
C GLU A 37 -7.64 15.61 -56.38
N LYS A 38 -6.41 16.12 -56.37
CA LYS A 38 -6.03 17.31 -57.17
C LYS A 38 -6.29 17.07 -58.66
N ALA A 39 -5.96 15.91 -59.20
CA ALA A 39 -6.24 15.58 -60.61
C ALA A 39 -7.76 15.53 -60.90
N VAL A 40 -8.57 14.97 -60.00
CA VAL A 40 -10.04 14.95 -60.14
C VAL A 40 -10.62 16.36 -60.09
N ALA A 41 -10.17 17.21 -59.16
CA ALA A 41 -10.61 18.59 -59.05
C ALA A 41 -10.24 19.41 -60.31
N LYS A 42 -9.00 19.29 -60.80
CA LYS A 42 -8.56 19.94 -62.06
C LYS A 42 -9.35 19.48 -63.27
N ALA A 43 -9.69 18.18 -63.36
CA ALA A 43 -10.51 17.65 -64.45
C ALA A 43 -11.95 18.20 -64.42
N ALA A 44 -12.50 18.47 -63.22
CA ALA A 44 -13.78 19.18 -63.09
C ALA A 44 -13.68 20.63 -63.59
N VAL A 45 -12.60 21.36 -63.25
CA VAL A 45 -12.33 22.71 -63.78
C VAL A 45 -12.25 22.71 -65.32
N ASP A 46 -11.58 21.74 -65.93
CA ASP A 46 -11.53 21.60 -67.40
C ASP A 46 -12.90 21.28 -68.02
N ALA A 47 -13.74 20.50 -67.34
CA ALA A 47 -15.09 20.20 -67.80
C ALA A 47 -16.01 21.44 -67.76
N GLU A 48 -15.94 22.27 -66.72
CA GLU A 48 -16.70 23.53 -66.67
C GLU A 48 -16.18 24.56 -67.68
N LEU A 49 -14.85 24.67 -67.85
CA LEU A 49 -14.25 25.50 -68.90
C LEU A 49 -14.76 25.09 -70.31
N ALA A 50 -14.87 23.79 -70.59
CA ALA A 50 -15.40 23.31 -71.87
C ALA A 50 -16.87 23.73 -72.08
N LYS A 51 -17.74 23.53 -71.09
CA LYS A 51 -19.16 23.95 -71.16
C LYS A 51 -19.32 25.46 -71.36
N ALA A 52 -18.51 26.26 -70.67
CA ALA A 52 -18.55 27.71 -70.79
C ALA A 52 -18.09 28.18 -72.19
N ASN A 53 -17.07 27.54 -72.75
CA ASN A 53 -16.64 27.77 -74.13
C ASN A 53 -17.74 27.43 -75.16
N ASP A 54 -18.45 26.32 -74.99
CA ASP A 54 -19.58 25.94 -75.83
C ASP A 54 -20.74 26.94 -75.75
N ALA A 55 -21.03 27.46 -74.54
CA ALA A 55 -22.04 28.50 -74.33
C ALA A 55 -21.67 29.82 -75.02
N ILE A 56 -20.41 30.24 -74.95
CA ILE A 56 -19.87 31.39 -75.69
C ILE A 56 -19.98 31.17 -77.21
N ASP A 57 -19.70 29.97 -77.72
CA ASP A 57 -19.87 29.67 -79.15
C ASP A 57 -21.33 29.69 -79.59
N ALA A 58 -22.27 29.27 -78.73
CA ALA A 58 -23.71 29.35 -78.99
C ALA A 58 -24.27 30.79 -78.93
N ALA A 59 -23.61 31.72 -78.22
CA ALA A 59 -24.08 33.10 -78.04
C ALA A 59 -24.22 33.88 -79.36
N LYS A 60 -25.23 34.74 -79.46
CA LYS A 60 -25.58 35.48 -80.70
C LYS A 60 -25.45 37.01 -80.60
N THR A 61 -25.19 37.53 -79.41
CA THR A 61 -25.05 38.96 -79.09
C THR A 61 -23.91 39.14 -78.09
N ALA A 62 -23.37 40.37 -77.99
CA ALA A 62 -22.35 40.73 -77.00
C ALA A 62 -22.83 40.43 -75.56
N ASP A 63 -24.06 40.84 -75.23
CA ASP A 63 -24.67 40.59 -73.91
C ASP A 63 -24.77 39.08 -73.58
N ALA A 64 -25.05 38.24 -74.59
CA ALA A 64 -25.11 36.79 -74.41
C ALA A 64 -23.72 36.16 -74.27
N VAL A 65 -22.68 36.76 -74.87
CA VAL A 65 -21.28 36.36 -74.62
C VAL A 65 -20.91 36.73 -73.19
N ALA A 66 -21.12 37.98 -72.77
CA ALA A 66 -20.80 38.43 -71.40
C ALA A 66 -21.55 37.61 -70.33
N ALA A 67 -22.83 37.29 -70.54
CA ALA A 67 -23.58 36.43 -69.63
C ALA A 67 -23.05 34.98 -69.60
N ALA A 68 -22.59 34.43 -70.72
CA ALA A 68 -21.98 33.11 -70.78
C ALA A 68 -20.58 33.10 -70.12
N THR A 69 -19.79 34.16 -70.28
CA THR A 69 -18.50 34.35 -69.59
C THR A 69 -18.72 34.34 -68.08
N LEU A 70 -19.57 35.23 -67.56
CA LEU A 70 -19.84 35.33 -66.12
C LEU A 70 -20.43 34.03 -65.54
N ALA A 71 -21.24 33.30 -66.30
CA ALA A 71 -21.73 31.98 -65.89
C ALA A 71 -20.58 30.95 -65.79
N GLY A 72 -19.64 30.96 -66.73
CA GLY A 72 -18.45 30.13 -66.68
C GLY A 72 -17.52 30.46 -65.50
N GLU A 73 -17.26 31.75 -65.27
CA GLU A 73 -16.46 32.22 -64.13
C GLU A 73 -17.02 31.73 -62.79
N LYS A 74 -18.36 31.77 -62.63
CA LYS A 74 -19.03 31.25 -61.44
C LYS A 74 -18.78 29.77 -61.23
N GLU A 75 -18.97 28.93 -62.26
CA GLU A 75 -18.75 27.48 -62.11
C GLU A 75 -17.27 27.13 -61.87
N LEU A 76 -16.33 27.87 -62.47
CA LEU A 76 -14.90 27.73 -62.18
C LEU A 76 -14.58 28.12 -60.72
N ALA A 77 -15.12 29.24 -60.23
CA ALA A 77 -14.96 29.67 -58.85
C ALA A 77 -15.57 28.67 -57.84
N LYS A 78 -16.75 28.12 -58.12
CA LYS A 78 -17.36 27.06 -57.29
C LYS A 78 -16.51 25.80 -57.24
N ALA A 79 -15.87 25.43 -58.36
CA ALA A 79 -14.97 24.26 -58.40
C ALA A 79 -13.72 24.46 -57.54
N GLU A 80 -13.20 25.69 -57.47
CA GLU A 80 -12.06 26.07 -56.63
C GLU A 80 -12.41 26.04 -55.13
N VAL A 81 -13.49 26.73 -54.71
CA VAL A 81 -13.95 26.70 -53.30
C VAL A 81 -14.32 25.27 -52.86
N LYS A 82 -14.88 24.45 -53.76
CA LYS A 82 -15.16 23.04 -53.49
C LYS A 82 -13.88 22.22 -53.25
N ALA A 83 -12.77 22.56 -53.89
CA ALA A 83 -11.50 21.89 -53.65
C ALA A 83 -10.88 22.32 -52.31
N ALA A 84 -10.92 23.61 -51.97
CA ALA A 84 -10.55 24.09 -50.62
C ALA A 84 -11.39 23.42 -49.53
N ALA A 85 -12.71 23.30 -49.73
CA ALA A 85 -13.62 22.59 -48.84
C ALA A 85 -13.43 21.06 -48.80
N ALA A 86 -12.64 20.48 -49.70
CA ALA A 86 -12.19 19.10 -49.62
C ALA A 86 -10.86 18.99 -48.87
N ASP A 87 -9.93 19.92 -49.10
CA ASP A 87 -8.64 20.04 -48.40
C ASP A 87 -8.84 20.16 -46.88
N ALA A 88 -9.67 21.12 -46.45
CA ALA A 88 -10.03 21.31 -45.05
C ALA A 88 -10.67 20.06 -44.41
N LYS A 89 -11.39 19.23 -45.18
CA LYS A 89 -11.98 18.00 -44.63
C LYS A 89 -10.95 16.89 -44.46
N ALA A 90 -9.94 16.83 -45.32
CA ALA A 90 -8.79 15.93 -45.18
C ALA A 90 -7.94 16.32 -43.95
N ALA A 91 -7.69 17.62 -43.74
CA ALA A 91 -7.09 18.14 -42.51
C ALA A 91 -7.87 17.71 -41.26
N ILE A 92 -9.19 17.92 -41.25
CA ILE A 92 -10.07 17.51 -40.14
C ILE A 92 -10.05 15.99 -39.90
N ASP A 93 -9.78 15.16 -40.93
CA ASP A 93 -9.60 13.71 -40.74
C ASP A 93 -8.25 13.34 -40.09
N ALA A 94 -7.20 14.16 -40.24
CA ALA A 94 -5.87 13.90 -39.68
C ALA A 94 -5.78 14.11 -38.16
N HIS A 95 -6.49 15.10 -37.60
CA HIS A 95 -6.52 15.44 -36.17
C HIS A 95 -6.77 14.20 -35.25
N PRO A 96 -5.83 13.76 -34.41
CA PRO A 96 -5.89 12.45 -33.77
C PRO A 96 -6.72 12.38 -32.47
N ASN A 97 -6.99 13.51 -31.83
CA ASN A 97 -7.71 13.59 -30.55
C ASN A 97 -9.22 13.87 -30.71
N LEU A 98 -9.66 14.40 -31.85
CA LEU A 98 -11.09 14.58 -32.16
C LEU A 98 -11.82 13.25 -32.35
N THR A 99 -12.99 13.12 -31.71
CA THR A 99 -13.92 11.99 -31.91
C THR A 99 -14.52 11.98 -33.32
N ALA A 100 -15.09 10.84 -33.74
CA ALA A 100 -15.78 10.73 -35.01
C ALA A 100 -16.96 11.71 -35.14
N GLU A 101 -17.68 11.93 -34.03
CA GLU A 101 -18.77 12.89 -33.91
C GLU A 101 -18.29 14.34 -34.07
N GLU A 102 -17.18 14.72 -33.45
CA GLU A 102 -16.58 16.06 -33.57
C GLU A 102 -16.03 16.30 -34.99
N LYS A 103 -15.34 15.32 -35.57
CA LYS A 103 -14.91 15.36 -36.97
C LYS A 103 -16.09 15.52 -37.93
N ALA A 104 -17.20 14.81 -37.68
CA ALA A 104 -18.41 14.95 -38.50
C ALA A 104 -19.05 16.33 -38.35
N ALA A 105 -19.08 16.91 -37.14
CA ALA A 105 -19.59 18.25 -36.89
C ALA A 105 -18.74 19.34 -37.58
N ALA A 106 -17.40 19.24 -37.50
CA ALA A 106 -16.49 20.16 -38.17
C ALA A 106 -16.62 20.09 -39.70
N LYS A 107 -16.68 18.88 -40.29
CA LYS A 107 -16.92 18.70 -41.74
C LYS A 107 -18.27 19.27 -42.18
N ALA A 108 -19.31 19.18 -41.35
CA ALA A 108 -20.63 19.77 -41.62
C ALA A 108 -20.61 21.31 -41.57
N ALA A 109 -19.75 21.92 -40.74
CA ALA A 109 -19.52 23.36 -40.74
C ALA A 109 -18.82 23.81 -42.04
N VAL A 110 -17.79 23.07 -42.50
CA VAL A 110 -17.15 23.30 -43.82
C VAL A 110 -18.18 23.21 -44.97
N ASP A 111 -19.08 22.23 -44.96
CA ASP A 111 -20.16 22.14 -45.95
C ASP A 111 -21.14 23.32 -45.90
N ALA A 112 -21.41 23.88 -44.72
CA ALA A 112 -22.25 25.06 -44.57
C ALA A 112 -21.58 26.34 -45.14
N GLU A 113 -20.27 26.52 -44.93
CA GLU A 113 -19.52 27.63 -45.54
C GLU A 113 -19.38 27.46 -47.06
N LEU A 114 -19.12 26.25 -47.56
CA LEU A 114 -19.15 25.95 -49.00
C LEU A 114 -20.51 26.31 -49.63
N ALA A 115 -21.62 25.99 -48.96
CA ALA A 115 -22.96 26.34 -49.44
C ALA A 115 -23.20 27.86 -49.48
N LYS A 116 -22.71 28.62 -48.47
CA LYS A 116 -22.78 30.08 -48.45
C LYS A 116 -21.93 30.71 -49.55
N ALA A 117 -20.70 30.23 -49.75
CA ALA A 117 -19.80 30.69 -50.80
C ALA A 117 -20.41 30.49 -52.19
N ASN A 118 -20.94 29.29 -52.46
CA ASN A 118 -21.65 29.00 -53.71
C ASN A 118 -22.84 29.95 -53.94
N ALA A 119 -23.63 30.25 -52.90
CA ALA A 119 -24.76 31.19 -53.00
C ALA A 119 -24.31 32.64 -53.24
N ALA A 120 -23.18 33.07 -52.65
CA ALA A 120 -22.60 34.39 -52.89
C ALA A 120 -22.05 34.52 -54.32
N ILE A 121 -21.36 33.48 -54.82
CA ILE A 121 -20.90 33.38 -56.21
C ILE A 121 -22.10 33.42 -57.18
N ASP A 122 -23.18 32.68 -56.88
CA ASP A 122 -24.40 32.71 -57.68
C ASP A 122 -25.08 34.09 -57.70
N ALA A 123 -25.03 34.84 -56.59
CA ALA A 123 -25.57 36.19 -56.50
C ALA A 123 -24.72 37.28 -57.20
N ALA A 124 -23.43 37.02 -57.45
CA ALA A 124 -22.52 37.98 -58.09
C ALA A 124 -22.98 38.37 -59.51
N THR A 125 -22.79 39.63 -59.90
CA THR A 125 -23.21 40.16 -61.22
C THR A 125 -22.06 40.64 -62.10
N THR A 126 -20.83 40.50 -61.63
CA THR A 126 -19.58 40.93 -62.28
C THR A 126 -18.43 39.99 -61.90
N ALA A 127 -17.40 39.88 -62.75
CA ALA A 127 -16.21 39.07 -62.50
C ALA A 127 -15.54 39.41 -61.14
N ASP A 128 -15.33 40.69 -60.86
CA ASP A 128 -14.78 41.17 -59.57
C ASP A 128 -15.58 40.68 -58.36
N ALA A 129 -16.91 40.60 -58.47
CA ALA A 129 -17.78 40.12 -57.40
C ALA A 129 -17.76 38.59 -57.26
N VAL A 130 -17.55 37.86 -58.36
CA VAL A 130 -17.28 36.41 -58.33
C VAL A 130 -15.94 36.15 -57.64
N ALA A 131 -14.87 36.85 -58.02
CA ALA A 131 -13.56 36.72 -57.41
C ALA A 131 -13.55 37.05 -55.91
N ALA A 132 -14.25 38.13 -55.50
CA ALA A 132 -14.40 38.49 -54.10
C ALA A 132 -15.22 37.44 -53.30
N ALA A 133 -16.34 36.96 -53.85
CA ALA A 133 -17.15 35.93 -53.19
C ALA A 133 -16.42 34.58 -53.07
N LYS A 134 -15.58 34.25 -54.05
CA LYS A 134 -14.71 33.07 -54.05
C LYS A 134 -13.70 33.13 -52.91
N LEU A 135 -12.91 34.20 -52.85
CA LEU A 135 -11.88 34.39 -51.81
C LEU A 135 -12.48 34.45 -50.40
N GLU A 136 -13.65 35.06 -50.22
CA GLU A 136 -14.34 35.06 -48.92
C GLU A 136 -14.83 33.64 -48.53
N GLY A 137 -15.22 32.83 -49.52
CA GLY A 137 -15.55 31.42 -49.33
C GLY A 137 -14.35 30.57 -48.90
N GLU A 138 -13.20 30.74 -49.56
CA GLU A 138 -11.92 30.11 -49.20
C GLU A 138 -11.52 30.47 -47.75
N LYS A 139 -11.61 31.76 -47.38
CA LYS A 139 -11.36 32.22 -46.01
C LYS A 139 -12.31 31.62 -44.98
N ALA A 140 -13.60 31.51 -45.30
CA ALA A 140 -14.58 30.92 -44.39
C ALA A 140 -14.31 29.42 -44.15
N VAL A 141 -13.94 28.68 -45.20
CA VAL A 141 -13.53 27.27 -45.10
C VAL A 141 -12.27 27.10 -44.23
N ALA A 142 -11.21 27.87 -44.50
CA ALA A 142 -9.96 27.85 -43.74
C ALA A 142 -10.15 28.15 -42.24
N LYS A 143 -11.15 28.97 -41.88
CA LYS A 143 -11.48 29.24 -40.47
C LYS A 143 -12.17 28.07 -39.76
N GLU A 144 -12.89 27.21 -40.47
CA GLU A 144 -13.46 25.98 -39.87
C GLU A 144 -12.39 24.90 -39.67
N GLU A 145 -11.40 24.83 -40.56
CA GLU A 145 -10.19 23.99 -40.41
C GLU A 145 -9.38 24.40 -39.17
N LEU A 146 -9.02 25.68 -39.04
CA LEU A 146 -8.34 26.21 -37.86
C LEU A 146 -9.10 25.97 -36.54
N LYS A 147 -10.43 26.00 -36.56
CA LYS A 147 -11.27 25.67 -35.39
C LYS A 147 -11.18 24.19 -35.01
N ALA A 148 -11.03 23.29 -35.98
CA ALA A 148 -10.87 21.87 -35.71
C ALA A 148 -9.49 21.58 -35.09
N ALA A 149 -8.41 22.14 -35.64
CA ALA A 149 -7.08 22.07 -35.04
C ALA A 149 -7.08 22.62 -33.60
N ALA A 150 -7.71 23.78 -33.39
CA ALA A 150 -7.86 24.40 -32.07
C ALA A 150 -8.84 23.65 -31.14
N ALA A 151 -9.61 22.67 -31.63
CA ALA A 151 -10.42 21.78 -30.81
C ALA A 151 -9.65 20.50 -30.45
N ASP A 152 -8.87 19.95 -31.40
CA ASP A 152 -8.00 18.79 -31.17
C ASP A 152 -6.98 19.05 -30.05
N ALA A 153 -6.24 20.16 -30.17
CA ALA A 153 -5.31 20.61 -29.14
C ALA A 153 -5.97 20.83 -27.77
N LYS A 154 -7.24 21.25 -27.72
CA LYS A 154 -7.98 21.37 -26.45
C LYS A 154 -8.32 20.00 -25.85
N ALA A 155 -8.64 19.00 -26.68
CA ALA A 155 -8.87 17.63 -26.24
C ALA A 155 -7.59 16.97 -25.71
N ALA A 156 -6.44 17.19 -26.36
CA ALA A 156 -5.12 16.81 -25.86
C ALA A 156 -4.81 17.46 -24.49
N ILE A 157 -5.06 18.77 -24.34
CA ILE A 157 -4.92 19.49 -23.06
C ILE A 157 -5.84 18.91 -21.97
N ASP A 158 -7.04 18.42 -22.32
CA ASP A 158 -7.93 17.76 -21.37
C ASP A 158 -7.45 16.37 -20.93
N ALA A 159 -6.73 15.63 -21.78
CA ALA A 159 -6.16 14.32 -21.43
C ALA A 159 -5.07 14.40 -20.35
N ASN A 160 -4.21 15.43 -20.39
CA ASN A 160 -3.09 15.64 -19.44
C ASN A 160 -3.51 15.47 -17.96
N ALA A 161 -3.01 14.44 -17.27
CA ALA A 161 -3.55 14.05 -15.95
C ALA A 161 -2.99 14.82 -14.74
N ASN A 162 -1.82 15.44 -14.87
CA ASN A 162 -1.10 16.10 -13.78
C ASN A 162 -1.43 17.60 -13.68
N LEU A 163 -1.86 18.23 -14.78
CA LEU A 163 -2.28 19.63 -14.81
C LEU A 163 -3.58 19.87 -14.01
N THR A 164 -3.59 20.95 -13.22
CA THR A 164 -4.80 21.44 -12.54
C THR A 164 -5.85 21.98 -13.52
N ALA A 165 -7.09 22.12 -13.06
CA ALA A 165 -8.16 22.70 -13.87
C ALA A 165 -7.85 24.15 -14.29
N GLU A 166 -7.26 24.93 -13.40
CA GLU A 166 -6.83 26.32 -13.64
C GLU A 166 -5.72 26.40 -14.69
N GLU A 167 -4.72 25.52 -14.64
CA GLU A 167 -3.66 25.43 -15.66
C GLU A 167 -4.21 25.01 -17.02
N LYS A 168 -5.10 24.00 -17.06
CA LYS A 168 -5.79 23.60 -18.29
C LYS A 168 -6.59 24.76 -18.90
N VAL A 169 -7.29 25.55 -18.09
CA VAL A 169 -8.02 26.74 -18.58
C VAL A 169 -7.06 27.79 -19.16
N ALA A 170 -5.93 28.06 -18.51
CA ALA A 170 -4.94 29.00 -19.01
C ALA A 170 -4.32 28.55 -20.35
N LEU A 171 -4.02 27.26 -20.50
CA LEU A 171 -3.47 26.67 -21.72
C LEU A 171 -4.49 26.67 -22.88
N LYS A 172 -5.76 26.32 -22.62
CA LYS A 172 -6.82 26.44 -23.63
C LYS A 172 -7.03 27.89 -24.09
N ALA A 173 -6.89 28.86 -23.20
CA ALA A 173 -6.96 30.28 -23.56
C ALA A 173 -5.77 30.75 -24.42
N ALA A 174 -4.59 30.11 -24.30
CA ALA A 174 -3.46 30.33 -25.21
C ALA A 174 -3.76 29.78 -26.62
N VAL A 175 -4.33 28.57 -26.71
CA VAL A 175 -4.83 28.00 -27.99
C VAL A 175 -5.87 28.92 -28.65
N ASP A 176 -6.82 29.46 -27.89
CA ASP A 176 -7.81 30.42 -28.41
C ASP A 176 -7.18 31.74 -28.89
N ALA A 177 -6.08 32.18 -28.27
CA ALA A 177 -5.34 33.36 -28.70
C ALA A 177 -4.58 33.13 -30.03
N GLU A 178 -3.99 31.94 -30.24
CA GLU A 178 -3.39 31.58 -31.54
C GLU A 178 -4.45 31.38 -32.63
N LEU A 179 -5.58 30.73 -32.32
CA LEU A 179 -6.74 30.63 -33.23
C LEU A 179 -7.21 32.02 -33.71
N ALA A 180 -7.30 32.99 -32.80
CA ALA A 180 -7.68 34.36 -33.13
C ALA A 180 -6.67 35.07 -34.05
N LYS A 181 -5.36 34.85 -33.84
CA LYS A 181 -4.29 35.37 -34.71
C LYS A 181 -4.32 34.72 -36.09
N ALA A 182 -4.45 33.40 -36.16
CA ALA A 182 -4.55 32.64 -37.40
C ALA A 182 -5.76 33.08 -38.24
N THR A 183 -6.93 33.22 -37.59
CA THR A 183 -8.14 33.78 -38.20
C THR A 183 -7.90 35.17 -38.78
N ALA A 184 -7.21 36.04 -38.06
CA ALA A 184 -6.88 37.39 -38.53
C ALA A 184 -5.88 37.40 -39.70
N ALA A 185 -4.96 36.42 -39.75
CA ALA A 185 -4.03 36.24 -40.86
C ALA A 185 -4.75 35.75 -42.13
N VAL A 186 -5.65 34.77 -41.99
CA VAL A 186 -6.57 34.32 -43.07
C VAL A 186 -7.42 35.49 -43.58
N ASP A 187 -7.97 36.32 -42.68
CA ASP A 187 -8.72 37.53 -43.05
C ASP A 187 -7.88 38.55 -43.83
N ALA A 188 -6.59 38.68 -43.51
CA ALA A 188 -5.66 39.54 -44.24
C ALA A 188 -5.21 38.97 -45.60
N GLY A 189 -5.43 37.67 -45.87
CA GLY A 189 -5.10 37.03 -47.14
C GLY A 189 -5.80 37.66 -48.34
N THR A 190 -5.09 37.86 -49.45
CA THR A 190 -5.63 38.46 -50.69
C THR A 190 -5.67 37.49 -51.88
N THR A 191 -5.23 36.25 -51.69
CA THR A 191 -5.18 35.17 -52.69
C THR A 191 -5.35 33.82 -51.98
N ALA A 192 -5.83 32.78 -52.68
CA ALA A 192 -5.97 31.42 -52.13
C ALA A 192 -4.67 30.93 -51.46
N ALA A 193 -3.55 30.95 -52.19
CA ALA A 193 -2.25 30.54 -51.65
C ALA A 193 -1.75 31.36 -50.44
N ALA A 194 -2.25 32.59 -50.21
CA ALA A 194 -1.96 33.36 -49.00
C ALA A 194 -2.90 33.00 -47.84
N VAL A 195 -4.11 32.53 -48.12
CA VAL A 195 -5.02 31.92 -47.16
C VAL A 195 -4.46 30.57 -46.71
N ASP A 196 -4.14 29.66 -47.64
CA ASP A 196 -3.59 28.33 -47.32
C ASP A 196 -2.33 28.40 -46.45
N ALA A 197 -1.41 29.32 -46.80
CA ALA A 197 -0.20 29.56 -46.01
C ALA A 197 -0.50 30.14 -44.61
N ALA A 198 -1.55 30.94 -44.46
CA ALA A 198 -1.99 31.45 -43.16
C ALA A 198 -2.69 30.37 -42.31
N THR A 199 -3.43 29.45 -42.95
CA THR A 199 -4.03 28.27 -42.32
C THR A 199 -2.93 27.39 -41.72
N LEU A 200 -1.97 26.94 -42.53
CA LEU A 200 -0.88 26.07 -42.08
C LEU A 200 -0.05 26.71 -40.94
N LEU A 201 0.29 28.00 -41.04
CA LEU A 201 1.00 28.73 -39.98
C LEU A 201 0.15 28.80 -38.68
N GLY A 202 -1.18 28.81 -38.80
CA GLY A 202 -2.10 28.76 -37.67
C GLY A 202 -2.16 27.39 -37.00
N GLU A 203 -2.25 26.31 -37.79
CA GLU A 203 -2.18 24.93 -37.28
C GLU A 203 -0.85 24.68 -36.55
N GLN A 204 0.28 25.06 -37.17
CA GLN A 204 1.60 25.02 -36.56
C GLN A 204 1.67 25.81 -35.23
N ALA A 205 1.00 26.95 -35.12
CA ALA A 205 0.97 27.74 -33.89
C ALA A 205 0.16 27.06 -32.78
N VAL A 206 -1.01 26.49 -33.12
CA VAL A 206 -1.88 25.74 -32.21
C VAL A 206 -1.18 24.49 -31.67
N ALA A 207 -0.56 23.69 -32.55
CA ALA A 207 0.19 22.49 -32.19
C ALA A 207 1.37 22.77 -31.24
N LYS A 208 1.99 23.95 -31.32
CA LYS A 208 3.03 24.38 -30.37
C LYS A 208 2.48 24.72 -28.98
N GLU A 209 1.22 25.15 -28.85
CA GLU A 209 0.59 25.33 -27.53
C GLU A 209 0.19 23.98 -26.91
N GLU A 210 -0.21 23.00 -27.71
CA GLU A 210 -0.43 21.61 -27.28
C GLU A 210 0.86 20.98 -26.73
N LEU A 211 1.97 21.05 -27.46
CA LEU A 211 3.27 20.58 -26.97
C LEU A 211 3.70 21.26 -25.67
N LYS A 212 3.45 22.57 -25.51
CA LYS A 212 3.73 23.30 -24.26
C LYS A 212 2.90 22.77 -23.10
N ALA A 213 1.64 22.40 -23.33
CA ALA A 213 0.78 21.81 -22.32
C ALA A 213 1.25 20.41 -21.91
N ALA A 214 1.57 19.54 -22.87
CA ALA A 214 2.10 18.20 -22.59
C ALA A 214 3.47 18.26 -21.88
N ALA A 215 4.34 19.19 -22.27
CA ALA A 215 5.60 19.46 -21.59
C ALA A 215 5.39 20.01 -20.16
N ALA A 216 4.36 20.83 -19.92
CA ALA A 216 4.01 21.31 -18.59
C ALA A 216 3.50 20.16 -17.69
N ASP A 217 2.63 19.30 -18.21
CA ASP A 217 2.12 18.10 -17.50
C ASP A 217 3.26 17.21 -17.01
N ALA A 218 4.19 16.86 -17.90
CA ALA A 218 5.37 16.05 -17.58
C ALA A 218 6.23 16.70 -16.49
N LYS A 219 6.40 18.04 -16.48
CA LYS A 219 7.17 18.75 -15.46
C LYS A 219 6.50 18.72 -14.09
N VAL A 220 5.16 18.74 -14.01
CA VAL A 220 4.41 18.60 -12.76
C VAL A 220 4.58 17.18 -12.19
N ALA A 221 4.51 16.15 -13.03
CA ALA A 221 4.80 14.78 -12.61
C ALA A 221 6.25 14.60 -12.14
N ILE A 222 7.22 15.20 -12.85
CA ILE A 222 8.64 15.21 -12.43
C ILE A 222 8.80 15.86 -11.04
N ASP A 223 8.07 16.94 -10.74
CA ASP A 223 8.08 17.58 -9.42
C ASP A 223 7.48 16.72 -8.30
N ALA A 224 6.53 15.83 -8.61
CA ALA A 224 5.89 14.96 -7.62
C ALA A 224 6.80 13.82 -7.09
N ASN A 225 7.86 13.46 -7.82
CA ASN A 225 8.82 12.42 -7.44
C ASN A 225 9.47 12.72 -6.06
N ALA A 226 9.29 11.85 -5.07
CA ALA A 226 9.61 12.18 -3.68
C ALA A 226 11.08 11.93 -3.27
N ASN A 227 11.81 11.13 -4.04
CA ASN A 227 13.15 10.61 -3.75
C ASN A 227 14.24 11.21 -4.66
N LEU A 228 13.88 11.81 -5.80
CA LEU A 228 14.78 12.62 -6.62
C LEU A 228 15.18 13.93 -5.92
N THR A 229 16.45 14.35 -6.11
CA THR A 229 16.92 15.66 -5.63
C THR A 229 16.42 16.81 -6.53
N ALA A 230 16.57 18.05 -6.07
CA ALA A 230 16.20 19.22 -6.88
C ALA A 230 17.00 19.30 -8.20
N GLU A 231 18.27 18.91 -8.18
CA GLU A 231 19.16 18.89 -9.34
C GLU A 231 18.75 17.82 -10.35
N GLU A 232 18.32 16.64 -9.89
CA GLU A 232 17.85 15.55 -10.76
C GLU A 232 16.49 15.87 -11.38
N LYS A 233 15.57 16.45 -10.59
CA LYS A 233 14.32 16.99 -11.11
C LYS A 233 14.58 18.05 -12.17
N GLN A 234 15.50 18.98 -11.92
CA GLN A 234 15.83 20.00 -12.90
C GLN A 234 16.42 19.39 -14.18
N ALA A 235 17.34 18.43 -14.07
CA ALA A 235 17.91 17.75 -15.24
C ALA A 235 16.85 17.03 -16.09
N ALA A 236 15.83 16.40 -15.47
CA ALA A 236 14.71 15.80 -16.19
C ALA A 236 13.81 16.86 -16.86
N LYS A 237 13.55 18.00 -16.20
CA LYS A 237 12.80 19.12 -16.81
C LYS A 237 13.57 19.76 -17.98
N ASP A 238 14.88 19.89 -17.86
CA ASP A 238 15.76 20.41 -18.91
C ASP A 238 15.75 19.48 -20.14
N ALA A 239 15.64 18.16 -19.94
CA ALA A 239 15.47 17.19 -21.01
C ALA A 239 14.10 17.31 -21.71
N VAL A 240 13.01 17.52 -20.95
CA VAL A 240 11.68 17.86 -21.51
C VAL A 240 11.73 19.16 -22.32
N ASP A 241 12.42 20.21 -21.83
CA ASP A 241 12.58 21.48 -22.55
C ASP A 241 13.42 21.34 -23.84
N ALA A 242 14.46 20.51 -23.83
CA ALA A 242 15.27 20.24 -25.02
C ALA A 242 14.47 19.52 -26.12
N GLU A 243 13.62 18.57 -25.74
CA GLU A 243 12.74 17.88 -26.66
C GLU A 243 11.60 18.78 -27.15
N LEU A 244 11.10 19.68 -26.30
CA LEU A 244 10.08 20.67 -26.68
C LEU A 244 10.61 21.57 -27.79
N ALA A 245 11.81 22.13 -27.61
CA ALA A 245 12.47 22.93 -28.64
C ALA A 245 12.62 22.17 -29.97
N LYS A 246 13.11 20.93 -29.91
CA LYS A 246 13.29 20.05 -31.07
C LYS A 246 11.97 19.76 -31.81
N SER A 247 10.87 19.51 -31.09
CA SER A 247 9.57 19.29 -31.71
C SER A 247 8.95 20.58 -32.25
N THR A 248 9.16 21.73 -31.59
CA THR A 248 8.73 23.02 -32.17
C THR A 248 9.48 23.38 -33.45
N ASP A 249 10.79 23.11 -33.52
CA ASP A 249 11.61 23.28 -34.73
C ASP A 249 11.15 22.34 -35.86
N ALA A 250 10.72 21.12 -35.52
CA ALA A 250 10.18 20.18 -36.50
C ALA A 250 8.80 20.61 -37.04
N ILE A 251 7.91 21.15 -36.17
CA ILE A 251 6.61 21.72 -36.60
C ILE A 251 6.81 22.87 -37.58
N ASP A 252 7.80 23.75 -37.36
CA ASP A 252 8.13 24.86 -38.30
C ASP A 252 8.52 24.38 -39.72
N ASN A 253 8.86 23.10 -39.88
CA ASN A 253 9.23 22.51 -41.17
C ASN A 253 8.11 21.66 -41.81
N ALA A 254 7.04 21.37 -41.09
CA ALA A 254 5.87 20.62 -41.57
C ALA A 254 5.07 21.44 -42.60
N LYS A 255 4.48 20.77 -43.59
CA LYS A 255 3.83 21.41 -44.76
C LYS A 255 2.37 21.01 -44.96
N THR A 256 1.92 19.98 -44.26
CA THR A 256 0.55 19.47 -44.26
C THR A 256 0.09 19.28 -42.83
N THR A 257 -1.22 19.24 -42.61
CA THR A 257 -1.79 18.97 -41.29
C THR A 257 -1.30 17.61 -40.77
N GLU A 258 -1.25 16.57 -41.62
CA GLU A 258 -0.72 15.24 -41.25
C GLU A 258 0.74 15.28 -40.76
N GLU A 259 1.60 16.10 -41.38
CA GLU A 259 2.98 16.28 -40.90
C GLU A 259 3.03 17.02 -39.55
N VAL A 260 2.17 18.03 -39.33
CA VAL A 260 2.07 18.75 -38.05
C VAL A 260 1.61 17.81 -36.93
N GLU A 261 0.55 17.03 -37.15
CA GLU A 261 0.02 16.06 -36.17
C GLU A 261 1.04 14.97 -35.84
N SER A 262 1.70 14.42 -36.86
CA SER A 262 2.72 13.38 -36.68
C SER A 262 3.90 13.85 -35.81
N VAL A 263 4.37 15.09 -36.01
CA VAL A 263 5.44 15.69 -35.21
C VAL A 263 4.96 16.02 -33.79
N THR A 264 3.74 16.51 -33.65
CA THR A 264 3.14 16.87 -32.35
C THR A 264 3.04 15.64 -31.45
N LEU A 265 2.40 14.56 -31.94
CA LEU A 265 2.32 13.28 -31.23
C LEU A 265 3.71 12.68 -30.94
N ALA A 266 4.69 12.85 -31.84
CA ALA A 266 6.06 12.40 -31.58
C ALA A 266 6.73 13.15 -30.42
N GLY A 267 6.45 14.45 -30.27
CA GLY A 267 6.90 15.26 -29.13
C GLY A 267 6.24 14.84 -27.82
N GLU A 268 4.92 14.66 -27.80
CA GLU A 268 4.20 14.18 -26.61
C GLU A 268 4.71 12.83 -26.12
N LYS A 269 4.91 11.87 -27.04
CA LYS A 269 5.52 10.57 -26.74
C LYS A 269 6.90 10.72 -26.11
N ALA A 270 7.68 11.70 -26.54
CA ALA A 270 9.02 11.92 -26.01
C ALA A 270 8.99 12.58 -24.62
N PHE A 271 8.05 13.48 -24.33
CA PHE A 271 7.83 14.00 -22.97
C PHE A 271 7.39 12.89 -22.00
N ALA A 272 6.44 12.04 -22.42
CA ALA A 272 5.95 10.92 -21.60
C ALA A 272 7.07 9.91 -21.27
N LYS A 273 8.03 9.70 -22.18
CA LYS A 273 9.22 8.87 -21.93
C LYS A 273 10.17 9.48 -20.89
N GLU A 274 10.35 10.80 -20.89
CA GLU A 274 11.19 11.46 -19.88
C GLU A 274 10.52 11.49 -18.49
N GLU A 275 9.18 11.59 -18.44
CA GLU A 275 8.41 11.39 -17.20
C GLU A 275 8.58 9.96 -16.66
N ILE A 276 8.39 8.94 -17.51
CA ILE A 276 8.60 7.52 -17.15
C ILE A 276 10.03 7.28 -16.67
N LYS A 277 11.03 7.90 -17.31
CA LYS A 277 12.42 7.81 -16.90
C LYS A 277 12.63 8.42 -15.51
N ALA A 278 12.08 9.59 -15.23
CA ALA A 278 12.16 10.23 -13.92
C ALA A 278 11.47 9.38 -12.83
N ALA A 279 10.28 8.84 -13.11
CA ALA A 279 9.57 7.94 -12.19
C ALA A 279 10.35 6.64 -11.92
N ALA A 280 11.00 6.07 -12.93
CA ALA A 280 11.87 4.90 -12.77
C ALA A 280 13.11 5.20 -11.93
N ASP A 281 13.72 6.37 -12.11
CA ASP A 281 14.89 6.80 -11.33
C ASP A 281 14.51 7.12 -9.86
N ASP A 282 13.33 7.69 -9.62
CA ASP A 282 12.75 7.87 -8.27
C ASP A 282 12.51 6.53 -7.56
N ALA A 283 11.86 5.60 -8.26
CA ALA A 283 11.57 4.25 -7.76
C ALA A 283 12.84 3.48 -7.37
N LYS A 284 13.91 3.59 -8.17
CA LYS A 284 15.22 2.98 -7.84
C LYS A 284 15.81 3.55 -6.54
N LYS A 285 15.62 4.84 -6.27
CA LYS A 285 16.05 5.46 -5.00
C LYS A 285 15.21 5.05 -3.81
N ALA A 286 13.88 4.93 -3.98
CA ALA A 286 13.01 4.36 -2.97
C ALA A 286 13.48 2.94 -2.58
N ILE A 287 13.78 2.09 -3.58
CA ILE A 287 14.31 0.73 -3.38
C ILE A 287 15.68 0.72 -2.67
N ASP A 288 16.56 1.69 -2.95
CA ASP A 288 17.84 1.82 -2.22
C ASP A 288 17.63 2.17 -0.74
N ALA A 289 16.63 3.00 -0.43
CA ALA A 289 16.28 3.38 0.93
C ALA A 289 15.51 2.28 1.70
N THR A 290 14.91 1.30 1.00
CA THR A 290 14.17 0.20 1.64
C THR A 290 15.06 -0.63 2.57
N PRO A 291 14.68 -0.76 3.86
CA PRO A 291 15.47 -1.50 4.84
C PRO A 291 15.32 -3.02 4.68
N ASN A 292 16.29 -3.76 5.21
CA ASN A 292 16.33 -5.23 5.27
C ASN A 292 16.31 -5.95 3.91
N LEU A 293 16.51 -5.23 2.79
CA LEU A 293 16.85 -5.83 1.51
C LEU A 293 18.37 -6.02 1.39
N SER A 294 18.78 -7.21 0.94
CA SER A 294 20.13 -7.47 0.48
C SER A 294 20.43 -6.75 -0.85
N ASP A 295 21.70 -6.57 -1.17
CA ASP A 295 22.14 -5.96 -2.44
C ASP A 295 21.60 -6.72 -3.67
N ALA A 296 21.47 -8.05 -3.56
CA ALA A 296 20.93 -8.89 -4.62
C ALA A 296 19.43 -8.65 -4.85
N GLU A 297 18.64 -8.48 -3.77
CA GLU A 297 17.22 -8.15 -3.87
C GLU A 297 17.00 -6.73 -4.38
N LYS A 298 17.82 -5.76 -3.94
CA LYS A 298 17.81 -4.40 -4.48
C LYS A 298 18.11 -4.38 -5.97
N ALA A 299 19.12 -5.13 -6.41
CA ALA A 299 19.45 -5.26 -7.84
C ALA A 299 18.30 -5.88 -8.65
N ALA A 300 17.65 -6.94 -8.12
CA ALA A 300 16.52 -7.58 -8.77
C ALA A 300 15.30 -6.64 -8.88
N ALA A 301 14.97 -5.91 -7.81
CA ALA A 301 13.85 -4.96 -7.81
C ALA A 301 14.09 -3.78 -8.77
N LYS A 302 15.32 -3.25 -8.84
CA LYS A 302 15.70 -2.21 -9.82
C LYS A 302 15.59 -2.70 -11.26
N ALA A 303 16.00 -3.94 -11.54
CA ALA A 303 15.85 -4.55 -12.85
C ALA A 303 14.37 -4.75 -13.24
N ALA A 304 13.48 -4.99 -12.28
CA ALA A 304 12.04 -5.01 -12.52
C ALA A 304 11.48 -3.62 -12.87
N VAL A 305 11.92 -2.56 -12.17
CA VAL A 305 11.60 -1.17 -12.52
C VAL A 305 12.08 -0.82 -13.94
N ASP A 306 13.31 -1.18 -14.31
CA ASP A 306 13.84 -0.97 -15.67
C ASP A 306 13.00 -1.72 -16.74
N ALA A 307 12.54 -2.94 -16.43
CA ALA A 307 11.67 -3.70 -17.34
C ALA A 307 10.29 -3.05 -17.52
N SER A 308 9.66 -2.58 -16.44
CA SER A 308 8.37 -1.87 -16.50
C SER A 308 8.49 -0.54 -17.26
N ALA A 309 9.57 0.22 -17.06
CA ALA A 309 9.83 1.45 -17.81
C ALA A 309 10.05 1.17 -19.31
N ALA A 310 10.77 0.09 -19.65
CA ALA A 310 10.96 -0.32 -21.04
C ALA A 310 9.64 -0.76 -21.72
N GLU A 311 8.77 -1.46 -21.00
CA GLU A 311 7.45 -1.85 -21.53
C GLU A 311 6.51 -0.65 -21.68
N ALA A 312 6.53 0.31 -20.74
CA ALA A 312 5.80 1.57 -20.86
C ALA A 312 6.27 2.38 -22.08
N ASN A 313 7.58 2.56 -22.26
CA ASN A 313 8.15 3.26 -23.42
C ASN A 313 7.73 2.62 -24.76
N LYS A 314 7.71 1.28 -24.82
CA LYS A 314 7.24 0.54 -26.00
C LYS A 314 5.73 0.72 -26.24
N ALA A 315 4.93 0.84 -25.19
CA ALA A 315 3.50 1.12 -25.32
C ALA A 315 3.26 2.55 -25.83
N ILE A 316 3.97 3.54 -25.27
CA ILE A 316 3.96 4.95 -25.71
C ILE A 316 4.37 5.07 -27.19
N ASP A 317 5.40 4.33 -27.64
CA ASP A 317 5.78 4.29 -29.06
C ASP A 317 4.62 3.85 -29.98
N GLY A 318 3.77 2.94 -29.51
CA GLY A 318 2.62 2.42 -30.23
C GLY A 318 1.36 3.28 -30.20
N SER A 319 1.29 4.32 -29.35
CA SER A 319 0.12 5.20 -29.24
C SER A 319 -0.15 6.00 -30.51
N THR A 320 -1.40 6.34 -30.79
CA THR A 320 -1.86 7.06 -31.99
C THR A 320 -2.51 8.41 -31.70
N SER A 321 -2.69 8.76 -30.42
CA SER A 321 -3.22 10.04 -29.94
C SER A 321 -2.67 10.38 -28.55
N SER A 322 -2.80 11.64 -28.13
CA SER A 322 -2.40 12.14 -26.80
C SER A 322 -3.09 11.37 -25.67
N THR A 323 -4.36 11.00 -25.89
CA THR A 323 -5.14 10.18 -24.96
C THR A 323 -4.54 8.78 -24.77
N GLU A 324 -4.05 8.14 -25.84
CA GLU A 324 -3.37 6.84 -25.76
C GLU A 324 -1.96 6.97 -25.14
N VAL A 325 -1.26 8.09 -25.36
CA VAL A 325 0.02 8.38 -24.68
C VAL A 325 -0.22 8.49 -23.17
N GLN A 326 -1.21 9.26 -22.72
CA GLN A 326 -1.55 9.40 -21.30
C GLN A 326 -1.94 8.05 -20.67
N ALA A 327 -2.83 7.28 -21.30
CA ALA A 327 -3.27 5.99 -20.76
C ALA A 327 -2.15 4.95 -20.64
N THR A 328 -1.18 4.97 -21.56
CA THR A 328 0.01 4.09 -21.50
C THR A 328 1.03 4.57 -20.45
N LYS A 329 1.18 5.89 -20.29
CA LYS A 329 1.98 6.54 -19.22
C LYS A 329 1.48 6.17 -17.84
N ASP A 330 0.19 6.35 -17.55
CA ASP A 330 -0.42 6.02 -16.25
C ASP A 330 -0.25 4.55 -15.87
N LYS A 331 -0.43 3.64 -16.85
CA LYS A 331 -0.19 2.21 -16.67
C LYS A 331 1.29 1.91 -16.35
N GLY A 332 2.22 2.62 -17.01
CA GLY A 332 3.65 2.53 -16.74
C GLY A 332 4.02 2.98 -15.32
N ASN A 333 3.56 4.16 -14.92
CA ASN A 333 3.75 4.70 -13.58
C ASN A 333 3.18 3.75 -12.50
N GLY A 334 1.99 3.16 -12.75
CA GLY A 334 1.39 2.15 -11.88
C GLY A 334 2.25 0.90 -11.69
N ALA A 335 2.78 0.33 -12.77
CA ALA A 335 3.67 -0.83 -12.71
C ALA A 335 5.01 -0.52 -12.01
N ILE A 336 5.57 0.68 -12.23
CA ILE A 336 6.77 1.15 -11.52
C ILE A 336 6.50 1.24 -10.01
N ALA A 337 5.35 1.80 -9.60
CA ALA A 337 4.96 1.89 -8.19
C ALA A 337 4.72 0.51 -7.54
N GLU A 338 4.17 -0.45 -8.28
CA GLU A 338 3.99 -1.84 -7.82
C GLU A 338 5.34 -2.51 -7.52
N ASN A 339 6.36 -2.33 -8.37
CA ASN A 339 7.71 -2.84 -8.11
C ASN A 339 8.32 -2.29 -6.80
N VAL A 340 8.08 -1.01 -6.49
CA VAL A 340 8.55 -0.41 -5.21
C VAL A 340 7.82 -1.03 -4.02
N LEU A 341 6.50 -1.24 -4.12
CA LEU A 341 5.71 -1.90 -3.08
C LEU A 341 6.17 -3.36 -2.86
N ASP A 342 6.48 -4.10 -3.92
CA ASP A 342 6.96 -5.48 -3.81
C ASP A 342 8.37 -5.56 -3.20
N ALA A 343 9.25 -4.59 -3.51
CA ALA A 343 10.53 -4.45 -2.81
C ALA A 343 10.33 -4.18 -1.31
N ALA A 344 9.37 -3.31 -0.93
CA ALA A 344 9.04 -3.06 0.47
C ALA A 344 8.41 -4.27 1.18
N LYS A 345 7.54 -5.04 0.50
CA LYS A 345 7.03 -6.32 1.01
C LYS A 345 8.18 -7.30 1.28
N GLN A 346 9.17 -7.37 0.39
CA GLN A 346 10.32 -8.25 0.58
C GLN A 346 11.19 -7.80 1.77
N GLY A 347 11.45 -6.50 1.92
CA GLY A 347 12.12 -5.95 3.12
C GLY A 347 11.37 -6.23 4.42
N ALA A 348 10.03 -6.19 4.39
CA ALA A 348 9.19 -6.55 5.54
C ALA A 348 9.28 -8.05 5.89
N LYS A 349 9.28 -8.95 4.89
CA LYS A 349 9.48 -10.40 5.10
C LYS A 349 10.83 -10.69 5.74
N ASN A 350 11.90 -10.12 5.19
CA ASN A 350 13.26 -10.31 5.69
C ASN A 350 13.38 -9.85 7.15
N LYS A 351 12.77 -8.72 7.50
CA LYS A 351 12.70 -8.23 8.89
C LYS A 351 12.03 -9.22 9.83
N VAL A 352 10.85 -9.73 9.46
CA VAL A 352 10.09 -10.70 10.26
C VAL A 352 10.89 -12.00 10.47
N VAL A 353 11.60 -12.47 9.44
CA VAL A 353 12.50 -13.62 9.56
C VAL A 353 13.69 -13.32 10.49
N GLU A 354 14.33 -12.15 10.38
CA GLU A 354 15.44 -11.77 11.26
C GLU A 354 15.02 -11.63 12.73
N GLU A 355 13.84 -11.05 13.01
CA GLU A 355 13.25 -10.98 14.35
C GLU A 355 12.96 -12.37 14.91
N ALA A 356 12.41 -13.28 14.09
CA ALA A 356 12.18 -14.67 14.44
C ALA A 356 13.48 -15.44 14.73
N GLU A 357 14.51 -15.30 13.90
CA GLU A 357 15.81 -15.96 14.11
C GLU A 357 16.48 -15.52 15.42
N LYS A 358 16.42 -14.23 15.75
CA LYS A 358 16.90 -13.70 17.05
C LYS A 358 16.15 -14.31 18.24
N ALA A 359 14.82 -14.40 18.16
CA ALA A 359 14.02 -15.03 19.21
C ALA A 359 14.31 -16.53 19.35
N LYS A 360 14.42 -17.27 18.25
CA LYS A 360 14.81 -18.70 18.26
C LYS A 360 16.21 -18.91 18.86
N ALA A 361 17.17 -18.03 18.56
CA ALA A 361 18.50 -18.07 19.15
C ALA A 361 18.51 -17.78 20.67
N ALA A 362 17.67 -16.85 21.14
CA ALA A 362 17.48 -16.60 22.57
C ALA A 362 16.86 -17.82 23.29
N ILE A 363 15.87 -18.47 22.67
CA ILE A 363 15.27 -19.73 23.16
C ILE A 363 16.33 -20.84 23.23
N ASP A 364 17.19 -20.98 22.23
CA ASP A 364 18.28 -21.96 22.24
C ASP A 364 19.29 -21.70 23.37
N ALA A 365 19.66 -20.44 23.59
CA ALA A 365 20.60 -20.05 24.63
C ALA A 365 20.05 -20.20 26.07
N ASN A 366 18.73 -20.26 26.26
CA ASN A 366 18.10 -20.31 27.57
C ASN A 366 18.37 -21.67 28.28
N PRO A 367 19.05 -21.71 29.45
CA PRO A 367 19.35 -22.95 30.16
C PRO A 367 18.16 -23.51 30.95
N ASN A 368 17.11 -22.71 31.16
CA ASN A 368 15.96 -23.07 32.00
C ASN A 368 14.81 -23.73 31.22
N LEU A 369 14.95 -23.89 29.89
CA LEU A 369 13.98 -24.59 29.03
C LEU A 369 14.51 -25.97 28.62
N THR A 370 13.65 -26.98 28.67
CA THR A 370 13.90 -28.33 28.12
C THR A 370 13.97 -28.32 26.60
N ALA A 371 14.45 -29.41 26.00
CA ALA A 371 14.51 -29.54 24.54
C ALA A 371 13.12 -29.52 23.91
N GLU A 372 12.14 -30.13 24.58
CA GLU A 372 10.73 -30.19 24.20
C GLU A 372 10.08 -28.80 24.24
N GLU A 373 10.30 -28.02 25.30
CA GLU A 373 9.78 -26.64 25.42
C GLU A 373 10.42 -25.71 24.39
N LYS A 374 11.73 -25.83 24.14
CA LYS A 374 12.41 -25.09 23.06
C LYS A 374 11.83 -25.42 21.69
N ALA A 375 11.57 -26.70 21.41
CA ALA A 375 10.97 -27.12 20.15
C ALA A 375 9.54 -26.56 19.97
N ALA A 376 8.72 -26.58 21.02
CA ALA A 376 7.38 -26.01 21.00
C ALA A 376 7.40 -24.49 20.76
N ALA A 377 8.22 -23.74 21.50
CA ALA A 377 8.32 -22.29 21.37
C ALA A 377 8.77 -21.85 19.97
N LYS A 378 9.73 -22.57 19.36
CA LYS A 378 10.15 -22.29 17.97
C LYS A 378 9.03 -22.52 16.96
N ALA A 379 8.20 -23.54 17.17
CA ALA A 379 7.06 -23.82 16.30
C ALA A 379 5.95 -22.74 16.41
N GLU A 380 5.78 -22.13 17.60
CA GLU A 380 4.90 -20.98 17.79
C GLU A 380 5.42 -19.74 17.03
N ILE A 381 6.74 -19.49 17.05
CA ILE A 381 7.38 -18.47 16.22
C ILE A 381 7.19 -18.75 14.72
N ASP A 382 7.43 -19.99 14.26
CA ASP A 382 7.28 -20.35 12.84
C ASP A 382 5.86 -20.09 12.33
N LYS A 383 4.83 -20.48 13.11
CA LYS A 383 3.43 -20.18 12.80
C LYS A 383 3.14 -18.68 12.74
N ALA A 384 3.69 -17.90 13.68
CA ALA A 384 3.51 -16.44 13.69
C ALA A 384 4.21 -15.77 12.49
N VAL A 385 5.35 -16.29 12.04
CA VAL A 385 6.03 -15.86 10.80
C VAL A 385 5.18 -16.15 9.57
N GLU A 386 4.58 -17.34 9.47
CA GLU A 386 3.66 -17.66 8.36
C GLU A 386 2.46 -16.71 8.29
N GLU A 387 1.81 -16.44 9.43
CA GLU A 387 0.67 -15.51 9.52
C GLU A 387 1.07 -14.06 9.18
N ALA A 388 2.26 -13.62 9.61
CA ALA A 388 2.81 -12.30 9.25
C ALA A 388 3.15 -12.20 7.76
N ILE A 389 3.74 -13.23 7.16
CA ILE A 389 4.06 -13.26 5.71
C ILE A 389 2.78 -13.23 4.86
N ILE A 390 1.72 -13.95 5.26
CA ILE A 390 0.41 -13.88 4.59
C ILE A 390 -0.12 -12.44 4.64
N SER A 391 -0.05 -11.79 5.80
CA SER A 391 -0.48 -10.39 5.98
C SER A 391 0.34 -9.41 5.13
N ILE A 392 1.67 -9.60 5.04
CA ILE A 392 2.57 -8.78 4.22
C ILE A 392 2.25 -8.90 2.73
N ASN A 393 1.99 -10.12 2.24
CA ASN A 393 1.63 -10.32 0.83
C ASN A 393 0.31 -9.62 0.47
N GLY A 394 -0.66 -9.61 1.39
CA GLY A 394 -1.95 -8.92 1.23
C GLY A 394 -1.92 -7.40 1.42
N ALA A 395 -0.80 -6.82 1.86
CA ALA A 395 -0.70 -5.38 2.09
C ALA A 395 -0.62 -4.59 0.77
N GLY A 396 -1.55 -3.64 0.58
CA GLY A 396 -1.60 -2.77 -0.60
C GLY A 396 -0.79 -1.47 -0.48
N THR A 397 -0.22 -1.16 0.69
CA THR A 397 0.52 0.11 0.92
C THR A 397 1.71 -0.07 1.86
N HIS A 398 2.71 0.81 1.73
CA HIS A 398 3.84 0.92 2.64
C HIS A 398 3.43 1.16 4.10
N HIS A 399 2.33 1.90 4.33
CA HIS A 399 1.81 2.15 5.67
C HIS A 399 1.33 0.85 6.35
N ALA A 400 0.53 0.05 5.64
CA ALA A 400 0.04 -1.24 6.14
C ALA A 400 1.19 -2.22 6.45
N LEU A 401 2.28 -2.18 5.68
CA LEU A 401 3.48 -3.00 5.97
C LEU A 401 4.15 -2.64 7.30
N GLY A 402 4.14 -1.36 7.71
CA GLY A 402 4.75 -0.91 8.97
C GLY A 402 3.99 -1.33 10.23
N GLU A 403 2.71 -1.70 10.10
CA GLU A 403 1.87 -2.17 11.20
C GLU A 403 2.06 -3.66 11.50
N ILE A 404 2.49 -4.46 10.51
CA ILE A 404 2.65 -5.91 10.64
C ILE A 404 3.93 -6.23 11.43
N LYS A 405 3.77 -6.97 12.52
CA LYS A 405 4.83 -7.36 13.46
C LYS A 405 4.56 -8.76 13.99
N LEU A 406 5.61 -9.43 14.48
CA LEU A 406 5.43 -10.66 15.23
C LEU A 406 4.85 -10.36 16.63
N PRO A 407 3.88 -11.15 17.12
CA PRO A 407 3.32 -10.99 18.46
C PRO A 407 4.37 -11.34 19.52
N LEU A 408 4.48 -10.51 20.56
CA LEU A 408 5.46 -10.71 21.64
C LEU A 408 5.27 -12.04 22.37
N SER A 409 4.03 -12.51 22.53
CA SER A 409 3.73 -13.85 23.08
C SER A 409 4.22 -15.03 22.22
N ALA A 410 4.54 -14.83 20.93
CA ALA A 410 5.23 -15.85 20.15
C ALA A 410 6.76 -15.71 20.28
N LEU A 411 7.27 -14.47 20.36
CA LEU A 411 8.70 -14.19 20.46
C LEU A 411 9.32 -14.54 21.82
N ILE A 412 8.51 -14.56 22.88
CA ILE A 412 8.94 -14.76 24.26
C ILE A 412 8.27 -16.01 24.82
N LYS A 413 9.06 -17.02 25.23
CA LYS A 413 8.53 -18.13 26.02
C LYS A 413 8.79 -17.90 27.51
N PRO A 414 7.75 -17.70 28.34
CA PRO A 414 7.95 -17.55 29.78
C PRO A 414 8.48 -18.86 30.40
N VAL A 415 9.62 -18.76 31.07
CA VAL A 415 10.19 -19.79 31.94
C VAL A 415 9.38 -19.82 33.24
N VAL A 416 8.98 -21.01 33.66
CA VAL A 416 8.15 -21.22 34.85
C VAL A 416 8.85 -22.16 35.83
N THR A 417 8.60 -21.99 37.13
CA THR A 417 9.13 -22.86 38.19
C THR A 417 7.98 -23.42 39.01
N VAL A 418 7.89 -24.75 39.12
CA VAL A 418 6.86 -25.41 39.93
C VAL A 418 7.09 -25.15 41.42
N THR A 419 6.20 -24.37 42.03
CA THR A 419 6.23 -24.02 43.45
C THR A 419 5.35 -24.93 44.30
N PRO A 420 5.82 -25.43 45.45
CA PRO A 420 4.94 -26.09 46.41
C PRO A 420 4.06 -25.07 47.14
N VAL A 421 2.76 -25.33 47.20
CA VAL A 421 1.72 -24.48 47.82
C VAL A 421 0.74 -25.34 48.64
N LEU A 422 0.09 -24.76 49.65
CA LEU A 422 -0.79 -25.52 50.56
C LEU A 422 -2.10 -25.97 49.90
N ASP A 423 -2.75 -25.07 49.15
CA ASP A 423 -3.92 -25.37 48.31
C ASP A 423 -3.73 -24.80 46.90
N PRO A 424 -3.36 -25.65 45.91
CA PRO A 424 -3.18 -25.24 44.52
C PRO A 424 -4.40 -24.56 43.86
N ASN A 425 -5.60 -24.64 44.44
CA ASN A 425 -6.81 -24.03 43.90
C ASN A 425 -7.20 -22.73 44.61
N ASN A 426 -6.50 -22.34 45.69
CA ASN A 426 -6.79 -21.15 46.47
C ASN A 426 -5.50 -20.63 47.15
N LEU A 427 -4.66 -19.99 46.35
CA LEU A 427 -3.41 -19.37 46.79
C LEU A 427 -3.62 -18.22 47.78
N THR A 428 -2.70 -18.10 48.72
CA THR A 428 -2.50 -16.94 49.58
C THR A 428 -1.80 -15.80 48.85
N GLU A 429 -1.86 -14.59 49.40
CA GLU A 429 -1.16 -13.41 48.85
C GLU A 429 0.37 -13.59 48.89
N GLU A 430 0.89 -14.35 49.86
CA GLU A 430 2.29 -14.68 50.03
C GLU A 430 2.78 -15.68 48.96
N GLU A 431 1.99 -16.71 48.66
CA GLU A 431 2.26 -17.66 47.56
C GLU A 431 2.19 -16.96 46.20
N ILE A 432 1.18 -16.11 45.98
CA ILE A 432 1.02 -15.27 44.78
C ILE A 432 2.24 -14.38 44.56
N ALA A 433 2.68 -13.65 45.59
CA ALA A 433 3.83 -12.76 45.51
C ALA A 433 5.12 -13.53 45.18
N ARG A 434 5.30 -14.73 45.74
CA ARG A 434 6.47 -15.59 45.46
C ARG A 434 6.46 -16.14 44.03
N ILE A 435 5.32 -16.63 43.55
CA ILE A 435 5.18 -17.12 42.16
C ILE A 435 5.50 -15.97 41.19
N LYS A 436 4.96 -14.77 41.44
CA LYS A 436 5.26 -13.59 40.63
C LYS A 436 6.75 -13.22 40.65
N ALA A 437 7.38 -13.20 41.83
CA ALA A 437 8.81 -12.93 41.94
C ALA A 437 9.67 -13.96 41.18
N LEU A 438 9.32 -15.24 41.22
CA LEU A 438 10.02 -16.29 40.45
C LEU A 438 9.81 -16.16 38.94
N LEU A 439 8.64 -15.70 38.49
CA LEU A 439 8.42 -15.38 37.08
C LEU A 439 9.28 -14.18 36.65
N GLU A 440 9.38 -13.14 37.49
CA GLU A 440 10.20 -11.96 37.23
C GLU A 440 11.72 -12.25 37.31
N GLU A 441 12.15 -13.18 38.17
CA GLU A 441 13.56 -13.58 38.31
C GLU A 441 14.05 -14.49 37.18
N ASN A 442 13.21 -15.41 36.70
CA ASN A 442 13.60 -16.39 35.67
C ASN A 442 13.48 -15.88 34.23
N ASN A 443 12.93 -14.68 34.02
CA ASN A 443 12.61 -14.14 32.69
C ASN A 443 13.13 -12.71 32.50
N THR A 444 13.26 -12.30 31.25
CA THR A 444 13.53 -10.90 30.88
C THR A 444 12.37 -10.41 30.03
N PHE A 445 11.36 -9.84 30.69
CA PHE A 445 10.17 -9.31 30.03
C PHE A 445 10.39 -7.88 29.50
N PRO A 446 9.76 -7.49 28.38
CA PRO A 446 9.70 -6.11 27.92
C PRO A 446 9.09 -5.17 28.95
N GLU A 447 9.56 -3.92 28.99
CA GLU A 447 8.99 -2.87 29.84
C GLU A 447 7.51 -2.66 29.54
N GLY A 448 6.67 -2.62 30.57
CA GLY A 448 5.21 -2.56 30.45
C GLY A 448 4.50 -3.93 30.42
N THR A 449 5.21 -5.04 30.57
CA THR A 449 4.60 -6.37 30.74
C THR A 449 3.86 -6.48 32.08
N GLU A 450 2.59 -6.88 32.06
CA GLU A 450 1.74 -7.08 33.23
C GLU A 450 1.62 -8.58 33.57
N ILE A 451 2.23 -9.01 34.68
CA ILE A 451 2.07 -10.37 35.23
C ILE A 451 0.97 -10.38 36.29
N ILE A 452 -0.08 -11.17 36.04
CA ILE A 452 -1.24 -11.38 36.92
C ILE A 452 -1.26 -12.86 37.34
N VAL A 453 -1.10 -13.13 38.64
CA VAL A 453 -1.25 -14.46 39.22
C VAL A 453 -2.56 -14.50 40.01
N SER A 454 -3.47 -15.39 39.63
CA SER A 454 -4.80 -15.54 40.21
C SER A 454 -4.79 -16.48 41.42
N LYS A 455 -5.87 -16.45 42.23
CA LYS A 455 -6.03 -17.34 43.40
C LYS A 455 -6.18 -18.81 43.03
N ASP A 456 -6.61 -19.13 41.81
CA ASP A 456 -6.68 -20.49 41.28
C ASP A 456 -5.35 -20.96 40.64
N ALA A 457 -4.26 -20.20 40.86
CA ALA A 457 -2.95 -20.39 40.26
C ALA A 457 -2.92 -20.31 38.72
N SER A 458 -3.94 -19.74 38.06
CA SER A 458 -3.80 -19.31 36.67
C SER A 458 -2.89 -18.08 36.59
N VAL A 459 -2.02 -18.03 35.57
CA VAL A 459 -1.19 -16.84 35.30
C VAL A 459 -1.51 -16.29 33.92
N SER A 460 -1.72 -14.98 33.87
CA SER A 460 -1.81 -14.21 32.63
C SER A 460 -0.61 -13.27 32.56
N ILE A 461 0.17 -13.37 31.50
CA ILE A 461 1.30 -12.47 31.19
C ILE A 461 0.89 -11.67 29.98
N LYS A 462 0.58 -10.38 30.18
CA LYS A 462 0.14 -9.48 29.11
C LYS A 462 1.28 -8.57 28.69
N TYR A 463 1.63 -8.62 27.41
CA TYR A 463 2.74 -7.87 26.85
C TYR A 463 2.32 -6.46 26.39
N PRO A 464 3.28 -5.53 26.15
CA PRO A 464 3.00 -4.15 25.74
C PRO A 464 2.27 -4.00 24.39
N ASP A 465 2.36 -5.01 23.51
CA ASP A 465 1.63 -5.07 22.23
C ASP A 465 0.16 -5.55 22.40
N GLY A 466 -0.24 -5.88 23.63
CA GLY A 466 -1.56 -6.40 23.96
C GLY A 466 -1.72 -7.92 23.83
N THR A 467 -0.68 -8.63 23.39
CA THR A 467 -0.68 -10.10 23.36
C THR A 467 -0.62 -10.69 24.77
N ILE A 468 -1.11 -11.92 24.95
CA ILE A 468 -1.24 -12.55 26.26
C ILE A 468 -0.76 -13.99 26.20
N ASP A 469 0.19 -14.33 27.06
CA ASP A 469 0.51 -15.70 27.44
C ASP A 469 -0.37 -16.16 28.62
N LEU A 470 -0.83 -17.41 28.55
CA LEU A 470 -1.60 -18.07 29.61
C LEU A 470 -0.85 -19.30 30.08
N VAL A 471 -0.46 -19.32 31.35
CA VAL A 471 0.20 -20.48 31.98
C VAL A 471 -0.81 -21.20 32.87
N LEU A 472 -0.90 -22.53 32.73
CA LEU A 472 -1.86 -23.32 33.49
C LEU A 472 -1.37 -23.59 34.92
N PRO A 473 -2.28 -23.74 35.90
CA PRO A 473 -1.92 -24.05 37.30
C PRO A 473 -0.94 -25.22 37.46
N ALA A 474 -1.13 -26.29 36.69
CA ALA A 474 -0.30 -27.50 36.75
C ALA A 474 1.17 -27.28 36.32
N GLU A 475 1.49 -26.17 35.64
CA GLU A 475 2.84 -25.81 35.21
C GLU A 475 3.59 -24.98 36.27
N ILE A 476 2.87 -24.34 37.20
CA ILE A 476 3.46 -23.41 38.19
C ILE A 476 3.30 -23.82 39.65
N VAL A 477 2.34 -24.69 39.99
CA VAL A 477 2.08 -25.11 41.37
C VAL A 477 1.96 -26.62 41.52
N LYS A 478 2.47 -27.13 42.64
CA LYS A 478 2.21 -28.48 43.14
C LYS A 478 1.73 -28.41 44.59
N GLN A 479 0.99 -29.40 45.04
CA GLN A 479 0.63 -29.48 46.46
C GLN A 479 1.87 -29.75 47.33
N ALA A 480 2.04 -28.96 48.38
CA ALA A 480 3.11 -29.11 49.36
C ALA A 480 2.99 -30.42 50.17
N ASP A 481 4.12 -30.96 50.60
CA ASP A 481 4.18 -32.14 51.47
C ASP A 481 3.77 -31.77 52.91
N THR A 482 2.48 -31.92 53.23
CA THR A 482 1.97 -31.66 54.59
C THR A 482 2.12 -32.85 55.55
N THR A 483 2.79 -33.94 55.18
CA THR A 483 2.89 -35.13 56.06
C THR A 483 3.58 -34.79 57.38
N ALA A 484 3.12 -35.34 58.50
CA ALA A 484 3.72 -35.00 59.80
C ALA A 484 5.06 -35.74 60.02
N PRO A 485 6.11 -35.09 60.59
CA PRO A 485 7.39 -35.73 60.88
C PRO A 485 7.26 -36.93 61.80
N ALA A 486 7.90 -38.06 61.48
CA ALA A 486 7.73 -39.30 62.26
C ALA A 486 8.46 -39.19 63.61
N ILE A 487 7.74 -39.34 64.73
CA ILE A 487 8.30 -39.46 66.09
C ILE A 487 8.20 -40.92 66.54
N THR A 488 9.32 -41.52 66.94
CA THR A 488 9.43 -42.91 67.41
C THR A 488 10.43 -43.02 68.56
N ASP A 489 10.37 -44.06 69.40
CA ASP A 489 11.44 -44.41 70.32
C ASP A 489 12.42 -45.45 69.75
N ASP A 490 13.68 -45.42 70.21
CA ASP A 490 14.66 -46.47 69.93
C ASP A 490 14.74 -47.51 71.08
N ALA A 491 15.37 -48.65 70.79
CA ALA A 491 15.58 -49.72 71.79
C ALA A 491 16.51 -49.33 72.97
N LYS A 492 16.99 -48.08 73.02
CA LYS A 492 17.83 -47.53 74.09
C LYS A 492 17.08 -46.48 74.92
N GLY A 493 15.79 -46.26 74.67
CA GLY A 493 14.97 -45.29 75.38
C GLY A 493 15.21 -43.84 74.96
N ASN A 494 15.68 -43.59 73.73
CA ASN A 494 15.78 -42.26 73.13
C ASN A 494 14.58 -41.97 72.25
N ILE A 495 14.25 -40.68 72.05
CA ILE A 495 13.27 -40.26 71.05
C ILE A 495 13.99 -39.93 69.75
N VAL A 496 13.54 -40.54 68.68
CA VAL A 496 14.04 -40.38 67.31
C VAL A 496 12.97 -39.66 66.50
N VAL A 497 13.34 -38.60 65.80
CA VAL A 497 12.42 -37.85 64.95
C VAL A 497 12.98 -37.66 63.55
N ALA A 498 12.21 -38.04 62.53
CA ALA A 498 12.60 -37.92 61.12
C ALA A 498 11.81 -36.80 60.42
N PRO A 499 12.47 -35.91 59.66
CA PRO A 499 11.82 -34.84 58.89
C PRO A 499 11.00 -35.39 57.71
N THR A 500 10.18 -34.53 57.09
CA THR A 500 9.46 -34.87 55.85
C THR A 500 10.39 -34.92 54.64
N LYS A 501 9.92 -35.49 53.54
CA LYS A 501 10.78 -35.74 52.35
C LYS A 501 11.23 -34.45 51.68
N GLU A 502 10.35 -33.44 51.61
CA GLU A 502 10.63 -32.14 51.00
C GLU A 502 11.12 -31.07 51.99
N ALA A 503 11.40 -31.45 53.24
CA ALA A 503 11.87 -30.52 54.26
C ALA A 503 13.26 -29.91 53.94
N VAL A 504 13.42 -28.62 54.24
CA VAL A 504 14.72 -27.93 54.32
C VAL A 504 14.96 -27.30 55.69
N GLU A 505 13.92 -27.02 56.46
CA GLU A 505 13.99 -26.70 57.89
C GLU A 505 13.11 -27.70 58.65
N PHE A 506 13.55 -28.08 59.83
CA PHE A 506 12.87 -29.04 60.68
C PHE A 506 12.98 -28.61 62.14
N VAL A 507 11.86 -28.58 62.85
CA VAL A 507 11.78 -28.03 64.21
C VAL A 507 11.20 -29.06 65.17
N VAL A 508 11.92 -29.29 66.26
CA VAL A 508 11.51 -30.20 67.34
C VAL A 508 11.53 -29.44 68.67
N THR A 509 10.50 -29.64 69.48
CA THR A 509 10.47 -29.15 70.87
C THR A 509 10.20 -30.27 71.85
N TYR A 510 10.84 -30.22 73.01
CA TYR A 510 10.66 -31.16 74.11
C TYR A 510 10.83 -30.45 75.46
N VAL A 511 10.40 -31.07 76.55
CA VAL A 511 10.59 -30.53 77.91
C VAL A 511 11.72 -31.28 78.61
N ASP A 512 12.71 -30.56 79.10
CA ASP A 512 13.82 -31.15 79.86
C ASP A 512 13.43 -31.53 81.30
N ASN A 513 14.29 -32.30 81.98
CA ASN A 513 14.07 -32.73 83.36
C ASN A 513 13.87 -31.58 84.37
N ASN A 514 14.35 -30.36 84.06
CA ASN A 514 14.15 -29.17 84.89
C ASN A 514 12.76 -28.53 84.65
N GLY A 515 11.97 -29.09 83.74
CA GLY A 515 10.68 -28.55 83.32
C GLY A 515 10.77 -27.43 82.29
N LYS A 516 11.94 -27.21 81.67
CA LYS A 516 12.13 -26.14 80.68
C LYS A 516 11.92 -26.66 79.26
N ALA A 517 11.14 -25.93 78.46
CA ALA A 517 11.00 -26.21 77.04
C ALA A 517 12.33 -25.94 76.30
N GLN A 518 12.71 -26.88 75.44
CA GLN A 518 13.87 -26.83 74.57
C GLN A 518 13.40 -26.78 73.11
N LEU A 519 14.11 -25.99 72.29
CA LEU A 519 13.84 -25.80 70.87
C LEU A 519 15.06 -26.25 70.07
N VAL A 520 14.86 -27.21 69.18
CA VAL A 520 15.86 -27.71 68.24
C VAL A 520 15.40 -27.33 66.84
N VAL A 521 16.16 -26.45 66.19
CA VAL A 521 16.00 -26.15 64.77
C VAL A 521 17.11 -26.85 64.01
N VAL A 522 16.75 -27.54 62.94
CA VAL A 522 17.65 -28.28 62.06
C VAL A 522 17.44 -27.78 60.64
N THR A 523 18.53 -27.42 59.96
CA THR A 523 18.49 -26.80 58.63
C THR A 523 19.34 -27.58 57.64
N LYS A 524 18.81 -27.77 56.43
CA LYS A 524 19.48 -28.41 55.31
C LYS A 524 20.24 -27.37 54.50
N GLY A 525 21.56 -27.52 54.41
CA GLY A 525 22.42 -26.65 53.62
C GLY A 525 22.25 -26.86 52.12
N ALA A 526 22.79 -25.92 51.33
CA ALA A 526 22.86 -26.04 49.86
C ALA A 526 23.71 -27.24 49.39
N ASP A 527 24.56 -27.81 50.26
CA ASP A 527 25.28 -29.06 50.03
C ASP A 527 24.43 -30.32 50.30
N GLY A 528 23.13 -30.14 50.61
CA GLY A 528 22.17 -31.19 50.91
C GLY A 528 22.24 -31.74 52.33
N LYS A 529 23.16 -31.27 53.20
CA LYS A 529 23.37 -31.83 54.54
C LYS A 529 22.59 -31.12 55.63
N TRP A 530 22.13 -31.88 56.61
CA TRP A 530 21.41 -31.37 57.77
C TRP A 530 22.36 -30.95 58.90
N THR A 531 22.06 -29.82 59.54
CA THR A 531 22.88 -29.20 60.59
C THR A 531 22.00 -28.63 61.70
N THR A 532 22.52 -28.56 62.93
CA THR A 532 21.88 -27.86 64.05
C THR A 532 22.91 -27.18 64.95
N THR A 533 22.50 -26.15 65.69
CA THR A 533 23.29 -25.51 66.75
C THR A 533 23.01 -26.09 68.14
N ALA A 534 21.99 -26.97 68.27
CA ALA A 534 21.58 -27.56 69.54
C ALA A 534 22.56 -28.66 70.01
N LYS A 535 23.32 -28.40 71.08
CA LYS A 535 24.33 -29.33 71.63
C LYS A 535 23.76 -30.55 72.39
N ALA A 536 22.46 -30.56 72.68
CA ALA A 536 21.82 -31.56 73.53
C ALA A 536 21.20 -32.75 72.76
N VAL A 537 21.32 -32.75 71.43
CA VAL A 537 20.76 -33.76 70.53
C VAL A 537 21.81 -34.20 69.49
N ILE A 538 21.58 -35.34 68.87
CA ILE A 538 22.38 -35.83 67.74
C ILE A 538 21.55 -35.68 66.47
N VAL A 539 22.16 -35.21 65.38
CA VAL A 539 21.51 -35.11 64.07
C VAL A 539 22.30 -35.89 63.04
N ASP A 540 21.63 -36.75 62.29
CA ASP A 540 22.22 -37.42 61.14
C ASP A 540 22.33 -36.43 59.96
N PRO A 541 23.55 -36.18 59.43
CA PRO A 541 23.76 -35.12 58.45
C PRO A 541 23.23 -35.46 57.05
N VAL A 542 22.82 -36.71 56.77
CA VAL A 542 22.33 -37.14 55.46
C VAL A 542 20.80 -37.24 55.46
N THR A 543 20.23 -37.87 56.47
CA THR A 543 18.79 -38.11 56.61
C THR A 543 18.06 -37.01 57.36
N GLY A 544 18.77 -36.19 58.16
CA GLY A 544 18.16 -35.17 59.01
C GLY A 544 17.49 -35.71 60.27
N GLN A 545 17.62 -37.01 60.53
CA GLN A 545 17.05 -37.65 61.71
C GLN A 545 17.68 -37.08 63.00
N VAL A 546 16.82 -36.64 63.93
CA VAL A 546 17.18 -36.09 65.23
C VAL A 546 16.99 -37.15 66.30
N ILE A 547 18.04 -37.43 67.07
CA ILE A 547 18.01 -38.32 68.23
C ILE A 547 18.14 -37.45 69.49
N ILE A 548 17.08 -37.42 70.29
CA ILE A 548 17.03 -36.76 71.59
C ILE A 548 17.30 -37.82 72.66
N PRO A 549 18.38 -37.69 73.46
CA PRO A 549 18.66 -38.61 74.56
C PRO A 549 17.48 -38.65 75.53
N GLY A 550 16.89 -39.82 75.78
CA GLY A 550 15.68 -39.88 76.61
C GLY A 550 15.93 -39.52 78.07
N SER A 551 17.17 -39.68 78.54
CA SER A 551 17.64 -39.18 79.85
C SER A 551 17.62 -37.65 79.97
N ALA A 552 17.44 -36.91 78.86
CA ALA A 552 17.29 -35.46 78.84
C ALA A 552 15.83 -34.99 78.77
N ILE A 553 14.85 -35.89 78.58
CA ILE A 553 13.43 -35.56 78.43
C ILE A 553 12.66 -35.93 79.71
N LYS A 554 11.81 -35.01 80.19
CA LYS A 554 10.98 -35.26 81.37
C LYS A 554 9.84 -36.25 81.04
N PRO A 555 9.72 -37.39 81.74
CA PRO A 555 8.60 -38.31 81.56
C PRO A 555 7.25 -37.63 81.87
N GLY A 556 6.20 -38.01 81.13
CA GLY A 556 4.86 -37.40 81.23
C GLY A 556 4.75 -36.03 80.56
N THR A 557 5.70 -35.68 79.69
CA THR A 557 5.63 -34.47 78.84
C THR A 557 5.47 -34.83 77.36
N VAL A 558 5.49 -33.83 76.49
CA VAL A 558 5.24 -33.98 75.06
C VAL A 558 6.48 -33.57 74.28
N VAL A 559 6.84 -34.38 73.28
CA VAL A 559 7.76 -34.01 72.19
C VAL A 559 6.91 -33.62 70.99
N THR A 560 7.08 -32.43 70.43
CA THR A 560 6.38 -32.02 69.19
C THR A 560 7.36 -31.71 68.06
N ALA A 561 6.95 -31.99 66.82
CA ALA A 561 7.79 -31.82 65.65
C ALA A 561 7.00 -31.40 64.40
N TYR A 562 7.53 -30.45 63.64
CA TYR A 562 7.04 -30.05 62.31
C TYR A 562 8.22 -29.77 61.37
N SER A 563 8.01 -29.97 60.06
CA SER A 563 8.95 -29.59 59.00
C SER A 563 8.48 -28.33 58.27
N LYS A 564 9.39 -27.68 57.57
CA LYS A 564 9.11 -26.68 56.54
C LYS A 564 9.83 -27.05 55.25
N ASP A 565 9.14 -26.90 54.12
CA ASP A 565 9.75 -27.02 52.80
C ASP A 565 10.51 -25.74 52.40
N MET A 566 11.06 -25.72 51.17
CA MET A 566 11.81 -24.57 50.64
C MET A 566 10.94 -23.32 50.38
N ALA A 567 9.62 -23.49 50.31
CA ALA A 567 8.64 -22.42 50.27
C ALA A 567 8.20 -21.97 51.69
N GLY A 568 8.76 -22.56 52.74
CA GLY A 568 8.37 -22.28 54.13
C GLY A 568 7.00 -22.84 54.52
N ASN A 569 6.37 -23.65 53.66
CA ASN A 569 5.10 -24.31 53.97
C ASN A 569 5.32 -25.26 55.14
N VAL A 570 4.50 -25.15 56.18
CA VAL A 570 4.66 -25.95 57.40
C VAL A 570 3.88 -27.26 57.26
N SER A 571 4.52 -28.38 57.63
CA SER A 571 3.86 -29.67 57.71
C SER A 571 2.79 -29.72 58.81
N ASP A 572 1.98 -30.78 58.79
CA ASP A 572 1.20 -31.16 59.97
C ASP A 572 2.14 -31.40 61.18
N LEU A 573 1.64 -31.11 62.37
CA LEU A 573 2.39 -31.20 63.63
C LEU A 573 2.19 -32.58 64.25
N ASN A 574 3.26 -33.32 64.49
CA ASN A 574 3.20 -34.51 65.33
C ASN A 574 3.53 -34.17 66.78
N SER A 575 2.79 -34.79 67.70
CA SER A 575 2.86 -34.58 69.15
C SER A 575 2.86 -35.94 69.84
N ALA A 576 3.99 -36.32 70.43
CA ALA A 576 4.19 -37.59 71.12
C ALA A 576 4.19 -37.39 72.64
N GLU A 577 3.24 -38.02 73.34
CA GLU A 577 3.35 -38.21 74.79
C GLU A 577 4.47 -39.22 75.07
N VAL A 578 5.39 -38.87 75.97
CA VAL A 578 6.47 -39.77 76.38
C VAL A 578 6.32 -40.22 77.82
N GLU A 579 6.51 -41.51 78.08
CA GLU A 579 6.53 -42.08 79.43
C GLU A 579 7.87 -42.74 79.73
N ALA A 580 8.18 -42.94 81.02
CA ALA A 580 9.43 -43.58 81.42
C ALA A 580 9.48 -45.04 80.90
N VAL A 581 10.64 -45.48 80.41
CA VAL A 581 10.86 -46.89 80.04
C VAL A 581 10.71 -47.79 81.27
N ASP A 582 11.21 -47.32 82.42
CA ASP A 582 11.01 -47.91 83.75
C ASP A 582 10.68 -46.78 84.74
N ALA A 583 9.50 -46.85 85.37
CA ALA A 583 9.02 -45.86 86.33
C ALA A 583 9.88 -45.77 87.61
N ASN A 584 10.71 -46.79 87.90
CA ASN A 584 11.62 -46.81 89.05
C ASN A 584 13.07 -46.48 88.68
N ASN A 585 13.39 -46.35 87.38
CA ASN A 585 14.74 -46.04 86.90
C ASN A 585 14.71 -44.91 85.85
N PRO A 586 14.75 -43.63 86.28
CA PRO A 586 14.74 -42.49 85.36
C PRO A 586 15.97 -42.41 84.44
N ALA A 587 17.03 -43.21 84.69
CA ALA A 587 18.16 -43.32 83.77
C ALA A 587 17.91 -44.28 82.58
N ALA A 588 16.80 -45.04 82.58
CA ALA A 588 16.41 -45.92 81.47
C ALA A 588 15.82 -45.18 80.26
N GLY A 589 15.64 -43.85 80.34
CA GLY A 589 15.12 -43.02 79.26
C GLY A 589 13.58 -43.03 79.17
N VAL A 590 13.08 -42.63 78.01
CA VAL A 590 11.64 -42.51 77.72
C VAL A 590 11.27 -43.26 76.44
N LYS A 591 10.02 -43.69 76.36
CA LYS A 591 9.41 -44.33 75.19
C LYS A 591 8.17 -43.57 74.75
N VAL A 592 7.77 -43.71 73.49
CA VAL A 592 6.54 -43.09 72.98
C VAL A 592 5.34 -43.85 73.51
N LYS A 593 4.45 -43.15 74.22
CA LYS A 593 3.21 -43.69 74.77
C LYS A 593 2.07 -43.60 73.75
N SER A 594 1.98 -42.46 73.07
CA SER A 594 1.03 -42.22 71.97
C SER A 594 1.52 -41.06 71.10
N VAL A 595 1.30 -41.14 69.79
CA VAL A 595 1.50 -40.02 68.86
C VAL A 595 0.14 -39.50 68.41
N THR A 596 -0.01 -38.19 68.41
CA THR A 596 -1.16 -37.46 67.89
C THR A 596 -0.70 -36.53 66.78
N SER A 597 -1.28 -36.70 65.59
CA SER A 597 -1.08 -35.78 64.47
C SER A 597 -2.15 -34.71 64.53
N THR A 598 -1.73 -33.45 64.68
CA THR A 598 -2.62 -32.29 64.58
C THR A 598 -2.35 -31.59 63.26
N SER A 599 -3.39 -31.43 62.43
CA SER A 599 -3.21 -30.69 61.18
C SER A 599 -2.82 -29.25 61.48
N ASN A 600 -1.72 -28.79 60.88
CA ASN A 600 -1.21 -27.46 61.20
C ASN A 600 -2.02 -26.44 60.41
N ALA A 601 -2.98 -25.80 61.09
CA ALA A 601 -4.15 -25.22 60.45
C ALA A 601 -3.88 -23.84 59.81
N ASN A 602 -3.11 -23.81 58.71
CA ASN A 602 -3.26 -22.78 57.68
C ASN A 602 -4.05 -23.32 56.45
N LYS A 603 -4.91 -24.31 56.69
CA LYS A 603 -5.71 -25.00 55.67
C LYS A 603 -7.03 -24.25 55.47
N SER A 604 -7.05 -23.28 54.55
CA SER A 604 -8.24 -22.52 54.14
C SER A 604 -9.28 -23.42 53.45
N THR A 605 -9.99 -24.24 54.24
CA THR A 605 -10.96 -25.22 53.74
C THR A 605 -12.30 -24.58 53.41
N LYS A 606 -12.38 -23.87 52.27
CA LYS A 606 -13.67 -23.74 51.55
C LYS A 606 -13.80 -24.92 50.58
N LYS A 607 -14.64 -25.87 50.98
CA LYS A 607 -14.93 -27.13 50.28
C LYS A 607 -15.52 -26.88 48.89
N ALA A 608 -14.66 -26.73 47.88
CA ALA A 608 -15.07 -26.71 46.48
C ALA A 608 -15.64 -28.09 46.08
N LYS A 609 -16.70 -28.07 45.28
CA LYS A 609 -17.42 -29.29 44.88
C LYS A 609 -16.63 -29.98 43.77
N GLN A 610 -16.07 -31.14 44.07
CA GLN A 610 -15.34 -31.98 43.13
C GLN A 610 -16.20 -32.25 41.88
N LEU A 611 -15.79 -31.70 40.72
CA LEU A 611 -16.19 -32.25 39.43
C LEU A 611 -15.19 -33.36 39.05
N PRO A 612 -15.64 -34.42 38.35
CA PRO A 612 -14.80 -35.57 38.06
C PRO A 612 -13.70 -35.23 37.05
N ASN A 613 -12.48 -35.66 37.36
CA ASN A 613 -11.41 -35.77 36.38
C ASN A 613 -11.67 -37.01 35.51
N THR A 614 -11.84 -36.82 34.20
CA THR A 614 -11.81 -37.91 33.21
C THR A 614 -10.85 -37.53 32.09
N GLY A 615 -9.60 -37.96 32.21
CA GLY A 615 -8.66 -37.92 31.11
C GLY A 615 -8.94 -39.06 30.13
N GLU A 616 -9.46 -38.72 28.95
CA GLU A 616 -9.37 -39.57 27.76
C GLU A 616 -9.17 -38.69 26.52
N LYS A 617 -8.30 -39.11 25.60
CA LYS A 617 -8.01 -38.35 24.37
C LYS A 617 -9.19 -38.46 23.40
N ALA A 618 -9.76 -37.33 22.99
CA ALA A 618 -10.60 -37.25 21.80
C ALA A 618 -10.36 -35.93 21.04
N THR A 619 -10.44 -36.02 19.72
CA THR A 619 -10.14 -34.93 18.77
C THR A 619 -11.35 -34.06 18.46
N SER A 620 -11.05 -32.85 17.94
CA SER A 620 -11.89 -32.00 17.08
C SER A 620 -13.07 -31.20 17.67
N ALA A 621 -12.99 -29.90 17.41
CA ALA A 621 -14.02 -29.01 16.86
C ALA A 621 -15.32 -28.65 17.64
N THR A 622 -15.52 -27.32 17.71
CA THR A 622 -16.78 -26.57 17.64
C THR A 622 -17.80 -26.56 18.80
N SER A 623 -18.05 -25.30 19.24
CA SER A 623 -19.34 -24.61 19.40
C SER A 623 -20.21 -24.69 20.68
N LEU A 624 -20.46 -23.47 21.19
CA LEU A 624 -21.67 -22.91 21.84
C LEU A 624 -22.20 -23.47 23.18
N GLY A 625 -22.33 -22.55 24.16
CA GLY A 625 -23.67 -22.01 24.49
C GLY A 625 -24.17 -22.02 25.94
N LEU A 626 -24.34 -20.80 26.52
CA LEU A 626 -25.37 -20.37 27.51
C LEU A 626 -25.44 -21.12 28.88
N ALA A 627 -25.99 -20.62 30.01
CA ALA A 627 -26.78 -19.42 30.40
C ALA A 627 -26.82 -19.35 31.97
N VAL A 628 -27.27 -18.33 32.73
CA VAL A 628 -27.67 -16.89 32.61
C VAL A 628 -27.92 -16.35 34.06
N LEU A 629 -28.24 -15.05 34.22
CA LEU A 629 -29.05 -14.37 35.29
C LEU A 629 -28.28 -13.66 36.44
N GLY A 630 -28.45 -12.35 36.69
CA GLY A 630 -29.14 -11.30 35.91
C GLY A 630 -29.35 -9.96 36.67
N MET A 631 -29.82 -8.92 35.95
CA MET A 631 -30.37 -7.59 36.42
C MET A 631 -29.49 -6.70 37.33
N GLY A 632 -29.34 -5.38 37.16
CA GLY A 632 -29.74 -4.34 36.19
C GLY A 632 -28.86 -3.08 36.48
N LEU A 633 -28.77 -1.99 35.72
CA LEU A 633 -29.87 -1.13 35.24
C LEU A 633 -29.31 -0.06 34.24
N ALA A 634 -29.87 -0.05 33.02
CA ALA A 634 -30.28 1.11 32.21
C ALA A 634 -29.31 2.12 31.52
N LEU A 635 -29.65 2.37 30.24
CA LEU A 635 -29.61 3.65 29.49
C LEU A 635 -28.26 4.25 29.03
N PHE A 636 -27.91 4.00 27.77
CA PHE A 636 -27.74 5.09 26.79
C PHE A 636 -28.07 4.60 25.37
N ALA A 637 -28.90 5.35 24.64
CA ALA A 637 -29.34 4.97 23.30
C ALA A 637 -28.95 6.05 22.27
N ALA A 638 -28.67 5.56 21.05
CA ALA A 638 -28.26 6.27 19.86
C ALA A 638 -28.75 7.71 19.66
N LYS A 639 -27.84 8.59 19.24
CA LYS A 639 -28.16 9.70 18.33
C LYS A 639 -26.95 10.16 17.51
N ARG A 640 -26.99 9.92 16.19
CA ARG A 640 -26.71 10.89 15.10
C ARG A 640 -26.71 10.19 13.73
N LYS A 641 -27.67 10.59 12.89
CA LYS A 641 -27.61 10.49 11.43
C LYS A 641 -28.40 11.68 10.87
N LYS A 642 -27.98 12.19 9.70
CA LYS A 642 -28.38 13.45 9.04
C LYS A 642 -27.95 14.72 9.78
N ASP A 643 -27.26 15.60 9.06
CA ASP A 643 -27.92 16.56 8.17
C ASP A 643 -27.26 16.50 6.76
N GLU A 644 -27.95 17.04 5.76
CA GLU A 644 -27.55 17.14 4.33
C GLU A 644 -27.37 18.63 3.96
N GLU A 645 -26.90 18.87 2.73
CA GLU A 645 -27.17 20.08 1.92
C GLU A 645 -26.25 21.31 2.13
N GLU A 646 -25.25 21.49 1.27
CA GLU A 646 -25.23 22.49 0.17
C GLU A 646 -23.94 22.38 -0.67
N ALA A 647 -24.07 22.68 -1.99
CA ALA A 647 -23.03 22.75 -3.04
C ALA A 647 -22.30 21.44 -3.43
#